data_AF-A0A4V3BV19-F1
#
_entry.id   AF-A0A4V3BV19-F1
#
_cell.length_a   1.000
_cell.length_b   1.000
_cell.length_c   1.000
_cell.angle_alpha   90.00
_cell.angle_beta   90.00
_cell.angle_gamma   90.00
#
_symmetry.space_group_name_H-M   'P 1'
#
loop_
_entity.id
_entity.type
_entity.pdbx_description
1 polymer ?
#
loop_
_entity_poly.entity_id
_entity_poly.type
_entity_poly.pdbx_seq_one_letter_code
_entity_poly.pdbx_strand_id
1 'polypeptide(L)'
;MNAITRNEMAQLEVPTVTFELNGREVTGRATDTLLTIAKREGIEIPHLCYKEGMDTAGNCRACVVEINGERVLAPSCCRNPTNGMKVNTESERAVKSQKLVLELLQSDMPEADYTRHNEVDEWAAKLEVGKPRFAPRERVRQDTSHPAITVNLDACIQCTRCLRACRDEQVNDVIGLAFRGDHAKIVFDMDDPMGASTCVACGECVQACPTGALMPARDVAMSVPDKKVDSVCPYCGVGCQLTYNIKDNKILYVEGRDGPANHERLCVKGRYGFDYANHPHRLTKPLIRRADAPKRGDFVMDPDRVMEVFREASWEEALEVAAGNFVKIRDTHGKRSLAGFGSAKGSNEEAYLFQKLVRTGFGSNNVDHCTRLCHASSVVALLEGIGSGAVSNPVMDVTKAEVIVIIGANPTVNHPVAATWIKNAVRNGSKLIVCDPRRSEMARIAHRFLQFKADTDVAMLNAMMNVIVTEGLVDKDFIESRTIGYEELRKNVEGYTPELMAPICGIDAETLRYVARLYAKSKGSIILWGMGVSQHVHGTDNARCLIALALMTGQIGRPGTGLHPLRGQNNVQGASDAGLIPMVYPDYQSVTDPKIRASFAKAWNMEPELLDDQPGLTVVEIMHAITDGKIRGLYVQGENPAMSDPDANHAREALAALDHLVVQDIFLTETAYLADVILPASAFPEKNGTFTNTDRIVQMGRQAINPPGDAKQDLWIIQQMGQRLGCDWNYKHVSEVFDEMRHTMPSIAGITWERLEREDAVTYPCLKEGDPGDPVVFMEEFPRESGRARFVPADIIPANERPDAEYPMVLITGRQLEHWHTGSMTRRATVLDSIEPDPIALIHPLDLVAMGGKPGDLITLESRRGKVTLYARADDSSPRGAVFVPFCYYEAAINRLTNSALDPFGKIPEFKYCAIRISMGGTAPVQTSYGGGQALINLTNSMAAANN
;
A
#
# COMPACT_ATOMS: atom_id res chain seq x y z
N MET A 1 -9.12 -3.68 21.23
CA MET A 1 -7.94 -3.39 22.09
C MET A 1 -6.79 -4.28 21.62
N ASN A 2 -5.64 -3.70 21.25
CA ASN A 2 -4.49 -4.49 20.82
C ASN A 2 -3.93 -5.28 22.00
N ALA A 3 -3.63 -6.57 21.80
CA ALA A 3 -2.89 -7.35 22.80
C ALA A 3 -1.55 -6.67 23.08
N ILE A 4 -1.34 -6.32 24.35
CA ILE A 4 -0.18 -5.63 24.89
C ILE A 4 1.09 -6.40 24.45
N THR A 5 2.02 -5.73 23.77
CA THR A 5 3.34 -6.28 23.41
C THR A 5 4.11 -6.68 24.67
N ARG A 6 5.12 -7.54 24.55
CA ARG A 6 5.98 -7.90 25.70
C ARG A 6 6.59 -6.66 26.37
N ASN A 7 6.92 -5.65 25.57
CA ASN A 7 7.47 -4.39 26.07
C ASN A 7 6.39 -3.56 26.79
N GLU A 8 5.18 -3.48 26.27
CA GLU A 8 4.08 -2.79 26.94
C GLU A 8 3.63 -3.52 28.23
N MET A 9 3.70 -4.85 28.28
CA MET A 9 3.44 -5.63 29.50
C MET A 9 4.50 -5.33 30.55
N ALA A 10 5.77 -5.33 30.14
CA ALA A 10 6.88 -4.93 31.01
C ALA A 10 6.74 -3.48 31.49
N GLN A 11 6.13 -2.58 30.69
CA GLN A 11 5.83 -1.20 31.10
C GLN A 11 4.67 -1.08 32.11
N LEU A 12 3.73 -2.03 32.13
CA LEU A 12 2.61 -2.04 33.09
C LEU A 12 3.02 -2.53 34.47
N GLU A 13 4.07 -3.36 34.56
CA GLU A 13 4.63 -3.85 35.83
C GLU A 13 5.63 -2.86 36.46
N VAL A 14 5.87 -1.70 35.83
CA VAL A 14 6.83 -0.70 36.33
C VAL A 14 6.29 -0.06 37.60
N PRO A 15 7.08 -0.05 38.70
CA PRO A 15 6.66 0.58 39.94
C PRO A 15 6.42 2.08 39.73
N THR A 16 5.39 2.58 40.38
CA THR A 16 5.11 4.01 40.43
C THR A 16 5.95 4.66 41.53
N VAL A 17 6.46 5.85 41.27
CA VAL A 17 7.25 6.63 42.22
C VAL A 17 6.58 7.98 42.49
N THR A 18 6.74 8.45 43.72
CA THR A 18 6.22 9.73 44.19
C THR A 18 7.38 10.69 44.45
N PHE A 19 7.32 11.88 43.86
CA PHE A 19 8.37 12.87 43.92
C PHE A 19 7.79 14.29 43.89
N GLU A 20 8.59 15.31 44.17
CA GLU A 20 8.18 16.71 44.18
C GLU A 20 8.59 17.38 42.86
N LEU A 21 7.63 18.02 42.17
CA LEU A 21 7.84 18.83 40.97
C LEU A 21 7.29 20.24 41.21
N ASN A 22 8.18 21.24 41.22
CA ASN A 22 7.86 22.64 41.55
C ASN A 22 7.08 22.80 42.88
N GLY A 23 7.51 22.06 43.91
CA GLY A 23 6.87 22.10 45.23
C GLY A 23 5.58 21.28 45.35
N ARG A 24 5.12 20.62 44.29
CA ARG A 24 3.91 19.78 44.27
C ARG A 24 4.28 18.31 44.23
N GLU A 25 3.57 17.50 44.99
CA GLU A 25 3.73 16.05 44.92
C GLU A 25 3.11 15.53 43.61
N VAL A 26 3.90 14.76 42.86
CA VAL A 26 3.52 14.17 41.58
C VAL A 26 3.91 12.69 41.59
N THR A 27 3.10 11.89 40.91
CA THR A 27 3.28 10.44 40.84
C THR A 27 3.47 10.01 39.40
N GLY A 28 4.50 9.23 39.07
CA GLY A 28 4.79 8.78 37.70
C GLY A 28 5.41 7.38 37.68
N ARG A 29 5.43 6.72 36.52
CA ARG A 29 6.12 5.42 36.43
C ARG A 29 7.62 5.66 36.55
N ALA A 30 8.35 4.72 37.17
CA ALA A 30 9.80 4.81 37.30
C ALA A 30 10.54 4.84 35.95
N THR A 31 9.89 4.47 34.85
CA THR A 31 10.43 4.52 33.48
C THR A 31 10.02 5.77 32.71
N ASP A 32 9.06 6.56 33.21
CA ASP A 32 8.69 7.81 32.56
C ASP A 32 9.84 8.82 32.70
N THR A 33 9.96 9.75 31.76
CA THR A 33 10.93 10.85 31.88
C THR A 33 10.31 12.02 32.65
N LEU A 34 11.14 12.82 33.31
CA LEU A 34 10.68 14.05 33.97
C LEU A 34 9.97 14.99 32.98
N LEU A 35 10.41 15.03 31.71
CA LEU A 35 9.77 15.83 30.67
C LEU A 35 8.34 15.33 30.35
N THR A 36 8.17 14.01 30.20
CA THR A 36 6.85 13.41 29.93
C THR A 36 5.89 13.64 31.09
N ILE A 37 6.37 13.49 32.32
CA ILE A 37 5.57 13.76 33.52
C ILE A 37 5.22 15.25 33.59
N ALA A 38 6.19 16.15 33.39
CA ALA A 38 5.93 17.59 33.41
C ALA A 38 4.86 18.00 32.39
N LYS A 39 4.94 17.47 31.16
CA LYS A 39 3.92 17.68 30.11
C LYS A 39 2.52 17.24 30.58
N ARG A 40 2.43 16.07 31.22
CA ARG A 40 1.15 15.55 31.77
C ARG A 40 0.59 16.44 32.87
N GLU A 41 1.45 17.03 33.70
CA GLU A 41 1.06 17.97 34.75
C GLU A 41 0.83 19.41 34.24
N GLY A 42 0.90 19.64 32.93
CA GLY A 42 0.73 20.96 32.32
C GLY A 42 1.90 21.92 32.56
N ILE A 43 3.08 21.39 32.91
CA ILE A 43 4.32 22.15 33.10
C ILE A 43 5.15 22.09 31.83
N GLU A 44 5.40 23.25 31.24
CA GLU A 44 6.14 23.36 29.99
C GLU A 44 7.63 23.54 30.25
N ILE A 45 8.44 22.70 29.61
CA ILE A 45 9.90 22.76 29.68
C ILE A 45 10.42 22.90 28.25
N PRO A 46 11.32 23.87 27.94
CA PRO A 46 11.85 24.04 26.58
C PRO A 46 12.55 22.78 26.07
N HIS A 47 12.28 22.37 24.84
CA HIS A 47 12.86 21.15 24.25
C HIS A 47 12.92 21.22 22.73
N LEU A 48 14.03 20.76 22.15
CA LEU A 48 14.30 20.85 20.69
C LEU A 48 14.79 19.54 20.06
N CYS A 49 15.38 18.64 20.84
CA CYS A 49 15.78 17.31 20.35
C CYS A 49 14.82 16.20 20.78
N TYR A 50 13.78 16.53 21.54
CA TYR A 50 12.74 15.58 21.98
C TYR A 50 11.54 15.66 21.03
N LYS A 51 11.10 14.54 20.49
CA LYS A 51 9.83 14.40 19.78
C LYS A 51 9.14 13.17 20.37
N GLU A 52 7.83 13.28 20.60
CA GLU A 52 7.03 12.17 21.09
C GLU A 52 7.11 10.98 20.12
N GLY A 53 7.11 9.76 20.66
CA GLY A 53 7.27 8.53 19.88
C GLY A 53 8.72 8.18 19.49
N MET A 54 9.69 9.08 19.67
CA MET A 54 11.10 8.83 19.34
C MET A 54 11.98 8.66 20.59
N ASP A 55 13.00 7.80 20.49
CA ASP A 55 14.02 7.63 21.53
C ASP A 55 14.71 8.94 21.88
N THR A 56 14.98 9.17 23.17
CA THR A 56 15.53 10.44 23.67
C THR A 56 17.03 10.55 23.46
N ALA A 57 17.53 11.71 22.98
CA ALA A 57 18.96 11.93 22.75
C ALA A 57 19.64 12.81 23.81
N GLY A 58 18.92 13.76 24.41
CA GLY A 58 19.52 14.72 25.35
C GLY A 58 20.51 15.72 24.74
N ASN A 59 20.60 15.83 23.41
CA ASN A 59 21.59 16.65 22.70
C ASN A 59 21.40 18.16 22.87
N CYS A 60 20.16 18.67 22.78
CA CYS A 60 19.93 20.12 22.72
C CYS A 60 20.24 20.85 24.03
N ARG A 61 20.20 20.16 25.16
CA ARG A 61 20.32 20.73 26.53
C ARG A 61 19.33 21.85 26.87
N ALA A 62 18.33 22.12 26.02
CA ALA A 62 17.28 23.09 26.31
C ALA A 62 16.41 22.62 27.49
N CYS A 63 16.17 21.31 27.66
CA CYS A 63 15.21 20.81 28.67
C CYS A 63 15.80 20.60 30.08
N VAL A 64 16.86 21.32 30.44
CA VAL A 64 17.54 21.13 31.73
C VAL A 64 16.69 21.63 32.90
N VAL A 65 16.65 20.85 33.99
CA VAL A 65 15.95 21.16 35.25
C VAL A 65 16.91 21.03 36.43
N GLU A 66 16.59 21.69 37.54
CA GLU A 66 17.36 21.54 38.78
C GLU A 66 16.77 20.43 39.64
N ILE A 67 17.64 19.58 40.21
CA ILE A 67 17.26 18.52 41.13
C ILE A 67 17.99 18.77 42.44
N ASN A 68 17.25 18.85 43.56
CA ASN A 68 17.84 19.16 44.85
C ASN A 68 18.89 18.10 45.25
N GLY A 69 20.05 18.58 45.68
CA GLY A 69 21.20 17.73 46.04
C GLY A 69 22.10 17.35 44.87
N GLU A 70 21.70 17.63 43.61
CA GLU A 70 22.55 17.39 42.45
C GLU A 70 23.40 18.61 42.09
N ARG A 71 24.67 18.38 41.76
CA ARG A 71 25.62 19.46 41.41
C ARG A 71 25.31 20.09 40.06
N VAL A 72 24.79 19.34 39.10
CA VAL A 72 24.60 19.75 37.70
C VAL A 72 23.12 19.76 37.35
N LEU A 73 22.73 20.59 36.38
CA LEU A 73 21.36 20.56 35.85
C LEU A 73 21.17 19.28 35.03
N ALA A 74 20.03 18.63 35.22
CA ALA A 74 19.70 17.36 34.58
C ALA A 74 18.80 17.60 33.36
N PRO A 75 19.06 16.97 32.19
CA PRO A 75 18.14 17.03 31.06
C PRO A 75 16.87 16.24 31.40
N SER A 76 15.73 16.91 31.51
CA SER A 76 14.46 16.27 31.92
C SER A 76 14.01 15.16 30.96
N CYS A 77 14.35 15.25 29.67
CA CYS A 77 14.03 14.21 28.68
C CYS A 77 14.80 12.90 28.87
N CYS A 78 15.91 12.88 29.61
CA CYS A 78 16.72 11.67 29.83
C CYS A 78 16.84 11.34 31.32
N ARG A 79 15.96 11.89 32.16
CA ARG A 79 15.98 11.70 33.60
C ARG A 79 14.67 11.06 34.02
N ASN A 80 14.76 9.90 34.66
CA ASN A 80 13.62 9.23 35.28
C ASN A 80 13.41 9.73 36.72
N PRO A 81 12.16 9.76 37.23
CA PRO A 81 11.89 10.12 38.62
C PRO A 81 12.34 9.01 39.58
N THR A 82 12.65 9.39 40.82
CA THR A 82 12.87 8.46 41.94
C THR A 82 12.07 8.92 43.16
N ASN A 83 11.75 8.01 44.07
CA ASN A 83 11.01 8.36 45.29
C ASN A 83 11.72 9.48 46.08
N GLY A 84 10.97 10.51 46.46
CA GLY A 84 11.48 11.66 47.21
C GLY A 84 12.41 12.59 46.42
N MET A 85 12.59 12.39 45.11
CA MET A 85 13.28 13.34 44.24
C MET A 85 12.56 14.69 44.31
N LYS A 86 13.31 15.81 44.29
CA LYS A 86 12.75 17.15 44.25
C LYS A 86 13.28 17.89 43.04
N VAL A 87 12.39 18.19 42.11
CA VAL A 87 12.69 18.79 40.81
C VAL A 87 12.11 20.20 40.78
N ASN A 88 12.93 21.18 40.38
CA ASN A 88 12.51 22.54 40.14
C ASN A 88 12.83 22.93 38.69
N THR A 89 11.78 23.07 37.88
CA THR A 89 11.87 23.47 36.46
C THR A 89 11.99 24.99 36.29
N GLU A 90 11.66 25.76 37.33
CA GLU A 90 11.57 27.22 37.33
C GLU A 90 12.71 27.87 38.14
N SER A 91 13.70 27.09 38.57
CA SER A 91 14.86 27.65 39.28
C SER A 91 15.60 28.66 38.41
N GLU A 92 16.08 29.74 39.03
CA GLU A 92 16.85 30.78 38.33
C GLU A 92 18.03 30.17 37.54
N ARG A 93 18.68 29.17 38.13
CA ARG A 93 19.79 28.45 37.52
C ARG A 93 19.37 27.67 36.27
N ALA A 94 18.25 26.92 36.33
CA ALA A 94 17.75 26.19 35.16
C ALA A 94 17.34 27.17 34.06
N VAL A 95 16.48 28.14 34.37
CA VAL A 95 15.96 29.12 33.39
C VAL A 95 17.10 29.90 32.73
N LYS A 96 18.12 30.34 33.48
CA LYS A 96 19.29 31.02 32.91
C LYS A 96 20.07 30.14 31.94
N SER A 97 20.24 28.84 32.25
CA SER A 97 20.88 27.89 31.35
C SER A 97 20.05 27.64 30.09
N GLN A 98 18.73 27.52 30.22
CA GLN A 98 17.81 27.31 29.11
C GLN A 98 17.85 28.50 28.14
N LYS A 99 17.77 29.73 28.66
CA LYS A 99 17.87 30.96 27.85
C LYS A 99 19.21 31.07 27.13
N LEU A 100 20.32 30.74 27.79
CA LEU A 100 21.65 30.76 27.16
C LEU A 100 21.78 29.75 26.01
N VAL A 101 21.24 28.54 26.17
CA VAL A 101 21.23 27.54 25.10
C VAL A 101 20.44 28.03 23.89
N LEU A 102 19.25 28.61 24.11
CA LEU A 102 18.43 29.16 23.03
C LEU A 102 19.12 30.35 22.36
N GLU A 103 19.76 31.23 23.12
CA GLU A 103 20.54 32.36 22.58
C GLU A 103 21.67 31.88 21.64
N LEU A 104 22.40 30.83 22.03
CA LEU A 104 23.46 30.23 21.21
C LEU A 104 22.91 29.60 19.92
N LEU A 105 21.76 28.92 19.99
CA LEU A 105 21.14 28.35 18.80
C LEU A 105 20.59 29.43 17.88
N GLN A 106 20.04 30.51 18.44
CA GLN A 106 19.52 31.65 17.69
C GLN A 106 20.64 32.43 16.99
N SER A 107 21.87 32.49 17.53
CA SER A 107 23.00 33.09 16.80
C SER A 107 23.37 32.31 15.54
N ASP A 108 23.08 31.01 15.47
CA ASP A 108 23.38 30.17 14.33
C ASP A 108 22.23 30.04 13.32
N MET A 109 21.04 30.59 13.64
CA MET A 109 19.90 30.60 12.74
C MET A 109 20.10 31.62 11.61
N PRO A 110 19.65 31.30 10.39
CA PRO A 110 19.64 32.26 9.28
C PRO A 110 18.56 33.31 9.49
N GLU A 111 18.67 34.44 8.78
CA GLU A 111 17.61 35.46 8.75
C GLU A 111 16.37 35.01 7.96
N ALA A 112 16.53 34.00 7.10
CA ALA A 112 15.45 33.45 6.29
C ALA A 112 14.69 32.35 7.05
N ASP A 113 13.36 32.40 7.00
CA ASP A 113 12.50 31.38 7.57
C ASP A 113 12.30 30.21 6.58
N TYR A 114 12.56 28.99 7.04
CA TYR A 114 12.33 27.76 6.27
C TYR A 114 11.14 26.92 6.78
N THR A 115 10.56 27.32 7.90
CA THR A 115 9.33 26.73 8.45
C THR A 115 8.52 27.80 9.16
N ARG A 116 7.20 27.62 9.20
CA ARG A 116 6.29 28.49 9.97
C ARG A 116 6.28 28.18 11.48
N HIS A 117 6.80 27.01 11.85
CA HIS A 117 6.81 26.49 13.22
C HIS A 117 8.25 26.19 13.63
N ASN A 118 9.08 27.22 13.69
CA ASN A 118 10.46 27.07 14.15
C ASN A 118 10.48 26.96 15.68
N GLU A 119 10.71 25.75 16.19
CA GLU A 119 10.66 25.51 17.64
C GLU A 119 11.73 26.32 18.41
N VAL A 120 12.85 26.70 17.77
CA VAL A 120 13.87 27.55 18.41
C VAL A 120 13.28 28.93 18.67
N ASP A 121 12.63 29.52 17.67
CA ASP A 121 12.04 30.86 17.76
C ASP A 121 10.84 30.87 18.71
N GLU A 122 10.00 29.84 18.67
CA GLU A 122 8.87 29.68 19.59
C GLU A 122 9.31 29.62 21.06
N TRP A 123 10.34 28.82 21.37
CA TRP A 123 10.88 28.75 22.73
C TRP A 123 11.65 30.01 23.13
N ALA A 124 12.40 30.62 22.22
CA ALA A 124 13.11 31.87 22.47
C ALA A 124 12.13 33.00 22.80
N ALA A 125 11.03 33.12 22.03
CA ALA A 125 9.97 34.09 22.30
C ALA A 125 9.30 33.83 23.66
N LYS A 126 8.96 32.58 23.95
CA LYS A 126 8.28 32.19 25.20
C LYS A 126 9.13 32.42 26.45
N LEU A 127 10.44 32.25 26.35
CA LEU A 127 11.39 32.54 27.44
C LEU A 127 11.95 33.95 27.37
N GLU A 128 11.45 34.82 26.49
CA GLU A 128 11.89 36.21 26.34
C GLU A 128 13.42 36.31 26.17
N VAL A 129 13.99 35.48 25.30
CA VAL A 129 15.40 35.52 24.93
C VAL A 129 15.63 36.73 24.02
N GLY A 130 16.58 37.59 24.39
CA GLY A 130 16.92 38.79 23.62
C GLY A 130 17.76 38.48 22.38
N LYS A 131 18.21 39.54 21.68
CA LYS A 131 19.08 39.38 20.51
C LYS A 131 20.38 38.64 20.88
N PRO A 132 20.86 37.69 20.06
CA PRO A 132 22.06 36.94 20.35
C PRO A 132 23.30 37.83 20.46
N ARG A 133 24.16 37.56 21.44
CA ARG A 133 25.45 38.26 21.62
C ARG A 133 26.64 37.55 20.96
N PHE A 134 26.41 36.38 20.38
CA PHE A 134 27.44 35.53 19.78
C PHE A 134 27.50 35.73 18.26
N ALA A 135 28.68 35.51 17.68
CA ALA A 135 28.87 35.58 16.24
C ALA A 135 28.17 34.38 15.55
N PRO A 136 27.55 34.58 14.38
CA PRO A 136 26.94 33.50 13.63
C PRO A 136 27.99 32.57 13.03
N ARG A 137 27.62 31.30 12.82
CA ARG A 137 28.40 30.36 12.01
C ARG A 137 28.47 30.75 10.53
N GLU A 138 29.37 30.08 9.80
CA GLU A 138 29.47 30.19 8.35
C GLU A 138 28.20 29.64 7.66
N ARG A 139 27.74 30.32 6.62
CA ARG A 139 26.55 29.91 5.87
C ARG A 139 26.85 28.68 5.02
N VAL A 140 25.95 27.71 5.07
CA VAL A 140 26.03 26.48 4.27
C VAL A 140 25.18 26.65 3.03
N ARG A 141 25.68 26.21 1.87
CA ARG A 141 24.91 26.20 0.62
C ARG A 141 23.73 25.22 0.74
N GLN A 142 22.55 25.69 0.35
CA GLN A 142 21.36 24.86 0.23
C GLN A 142 21.56 23.73 -0.80
N ASP A 143 21.07 22.53 -0.48
CA ASP A 143 20.98 21.41 -1.41
C ASP A 143 19.52 21.22 -1.87
N THR A 144 19.31 21.43 -3.17
CA THR A 144 18.02 21.29 -3.88
C THR A 144 18.02 20.13 -4.87
N SER A 145 18.98 19.21 -4.75
CA SER A 145 19.13 18.08 -5.68
C SER A 145 17.97 17.08 -5.63
N HIS A 146 17.26 16.99 -4.50
CA HIS A 146 16.17 16.03 -4.33
C HIS A 146 14.81 16.65 -4.71
N PRO A 147 14.00 16.01 -5.60
CA PRO A 147 12.73 16.59 -6.07
C PRO A 147 11.68 16.90 -4.98
N ALA A 148 11.73 16.14 -3.87
CA ALA A 148 10.74 16.22 -2.80
C ALA A 148 11.17 17.04 -1.57
N ILE A 149 12.48 17.21 -1.34
CA ILE A 149 13.03 17.68 -0.06
C ILE A 149 14.14 18.68 -0.35
N THR A 150 14.08 19.83 0.32
CA THR A 150 15.16 20.83 0.32
C THR A 150 15.94 20.73 1.62
N VAL A 151 17.26 20.82 1.54
CA VAL A 151 18.18 20.76 2.68
C VAL A 151 18.84 22.11 2.93
N ASN A 152 18.53 22.71 4.07
CA ASN A 152 19.01 24.00 4.56
C ASN A 152 19.84 23.81 5.84
N LEU A 153 21.08 23.32 5.71
CA LEU A 153 21.90 23.01 6.89
C LEU A 153 22.32 24.26 7.68
N ASP A 154 22.21 25.45 7.10
CA ASP A 154 22.35 26.75 7.79
C ASP A 154 21.25 27.00 8.83
N ALA A 155 20.13 26.28 8.81
CA ALA A 155 19.13 26.23 9.89
C ALA A 155 19.22 24.97 10.77
N CYS A 156 20.22 24.09 10.57
CA CYS A 156 20.36 22.86 11.35
C CYS A 156 20.93 23.12 12.75
N ILE A 157 20.17 22.72 13.78
CA ILE A 157 20.59 22.75 15.20
C ILE A 157 21.23 21.43 15.69
N GLN A 158 21.58 20.52 14.79
CA GLN A 158 22.20 19.23 15.11
C GLN A 158 21.43 18.40 16.18
N CYS A 159 20.10 18.58 16.25
CA CYS A 159 19.27 17.90 17.25
C CYS A 159 19.14 16.38 17.00
N THR A 160 19.59 15.90 15.84
CA THR A 160 19.54 14.50 15.38
C THR A 160 18.14 13.89 15.28
N ARG A 161 17.06 14.71 15.29
CA ARG A 161 15.70 14.20 15.05
C ARG A 161 15.58 13.59 13.66
N CYS A 162 16.12 14.26 12.63
CA CYS A 162 16.14 13.71 11.26
C CYS A 162 16.86 12.36 11.15
N LEU A 163 18.00 12.22 11.83
CA LEU A 163 18.79 10.98 11.88
C LEU A 163 17.99 9.86 12.54
N ARG A 164 17.47 10.08 13.76
CA ARG A 164 16.67 9.07 14.48
C ARG A 164 15.40 8.71 13.71
N ALA A 165 14.76 9.66 13.05
CA ALA A 165 13.61 9.40 12.17
C ALA A 165 13.98 8.46 11.00
N CYS A 166 15.12 8.70 10.34
CA CYS A 166 15.56 7.90 9.20
C CYS A 166 16.09 6.51 9.62
N ARG A 167 16.93 6.47 10.65
CA ARG A 167 17.62 5.26 11.10
C ARG A 167 16.80 4.43 12.06
N ASP A 168 16.20 5.05 13.07
CA ASP A 168 15.57 4.35 14.19
C ASP A 168 14.09 4.10 13.94
N GLU A 169 13.35 5.09 13.43
CA GLU A 169 11.92 4.91 13.13
C GLU A 169 11.69 4.17 11.81
N GLN A 170 12.32 4.63 10.73
CA GLN A 170 12.11 4.08 9.39
C GLN A 170 13.07 2.95 9.05
N VAL A 171 14.23 2.85 9.71
CA VAL A 171 15.27 1.85 9.42
C VAL A 171 15.68 1.87 7.94
N ASN A 172 15.93 3.08 7.41
CA ASN A 172 16.54 3.27 6.09
C ASN A 172 18.04 3.58 6.18
N ASP A 173 18.48 4.18 7.30
CA ASP A 173 19.90 4.44 7.63
C ASP A 173 20.66 5.31 6.60
N VAL A 174 19.98 6.30 6.01
CA VAL A 174 20.54 7.21 5.01
C VAL A 174 21.21 8.44 5.64
N ILE A 175 20.71 8.89 6.79
CA ILE A 175 21.15 10.15 7.42
C ILE A 175 22.19 9.86 8.53
N GLY A 176 23.34 10.51 8.45
CA GLY A 176 24.41 10.45 9.44
C GLY A 176 24.73 11.79 10.10
N LEU A 177 25.64 11.77 11.09
CA LEU A 177 26.28 12.95 11.67
C LEU A 177 27.80 12.78 11.51
N ALA A 178 28.42 13.55 10.62
CA ALA A 178 29.85 13.49 10.34
C ALA A 178 30.64 14.58 11.07
N PHE A 179 31.97 14.41 11.14
CA PHE A 179 32.94 15.29 11.81
C PHE A 179 32.75 15.42 13.33
N ARG A 180 33.42 16.38 13.96
CA ARG A 180 33.41 16.63 15.42
C ARG A 180 33.54 18.13 15.71
N GLY A 181 33.00 18.55 16.85
CA GLY A 181 33.06 19.96 17.28
C GLY A 181 32.13 20.84 16.45
N ASP A 182 32.59 22.05 16.17
CA ASP A 182 31.93 23.05 15.32
C ASP A 182 31.77 22.62 13.85
N HIS A 183 32.61 21.69 13.37
CA HIS A 183 32.49 21.13 12.03
C HIS A 183 31.44 20.01 11.90
N ALA A 184 30.79 19.59 12.99
CA ALA A 184 29.81 18.53 12.94
C ALA A 184 28.64 18.90 12.01
N LYS A 185 28.22 17.98 11.14
CA LYS A 185 27.09 18.25 10.24
C LYS A 185 26.30 16.99 9.93
N ILE A 186 25.03 17.19 9.61
CA ILE A 186 24.19 16.13 9.04
C ILE A 186 24.69 15.82 7.63
N VAL A 187 24.81 14.54 7.31
CA VAL A 187 25.23 14.03 6.00
C VAL A 187 24.26 12.98 5.50
N PHE A 188 24.23 12.74 4.19
CA PHE A 188 23.47 11.66 3.54
C PHE A 188 24.46 10.66 2.94
N ASP A 189 24.28 9.37 3.21
CA ASP A 189 25.23 8.30 2.86
C ASP A 189 26.69 8.69 3.11
N MET A 190 27.48 8.91 2.05
CA MET A 190 28.89 9.31 2.13
C MET A 190 29.09 10.82 1.90
N ASP A 191 28.23 11.65 2.50
CA ASP A 191 28.15 13.12 2.29
C ASP A 191 27.73 13.48 0.85
N ASP A 192 26.92 12.62 0.24
CA ASP A 192 26.32 12.86 -1.06
C ASP A 192 25.22 13.93 -0.98
N PRO A 193 24.96 14.69 -2.06
CA PRO A 193 23.72 15.46 -2.18
C PRO A 193 22.51 14.54 -1.97
N MET A 194 21.45 15.04 -1.33
CA MET A 194 20.31 14.19 -0.95
C MET A 194 19.69 13.47 -2.16
N GLY A 195 19.60 14.13 -3.33
CA GLY A 195 19.06 13.55 -4.55
C GLY A 195 19.91 12.43 -5.16
N ALA A 196 21.19 12.34 -4.78
CA ALA A 196 22.10 11.27 -5.21
C ALA A 196 22.28 10.15 -4.15
N SER A 197 21.77 10.37 -2.94
CA SER A 197 21.77 9.37 -1.86
C SER A 197 20.73 8.27 -2.07
N THR A 198 20.75 7.26 -1.21
CA THR A 198 19.79 6.16 -1.09
C THR A 198 18.47 6.56 -0.43
N CYS A 199 18.22 7.87 -0.27
CA CYS A 199 16.98 8.40 0.27
C CYS A 199 15.76 7.95 -0.54
N VAL A 200 14.84 7.24 0.12
CA VAL A 200 13.58 6.77 -0.48
C VAL A 200 12.44 7.79 -0.39
N ALA A 201 12.75 9.06 -0.07
CA ALA A 201 11.80 10.16 -0.01
C ALA A 201 10.55 9.92 0.87
N CYS A 202 10.68 9.23 2.02
CA CYS A 202 9.54 9.00 2.94
C CYS A 202 9.04 10.27 3.65
N GLY A 203 9.91 11.28 3.80
CA GLY A 203 9.61 12.53 4.48
C GLY A 203 9.56 12.45 6.02
N GLU A 204 9.94 11.34 6.63
CA GLU A 204 9.96 11.21 8.10
C GLU A 204 10.95 12.23 8.74
N CYS A 205 12.11 12.42 8.10
CA CYS A 205 13.09 13.40 8.53
C CYS A 205 12.58 14.85 8.43
N VAL A 206 11.71 15.13 7.46
CA VAL A 206 11.04 16.43 7.28
C VAL A 206 10.01 16.65 8.38
N GLN A 207 9.15 15.66 8.65
CA GLN A 207 8.15 15.70 9.72
C GLN A 207 8.78 15.80 11.13
N ALA A 208 10.03 15.35 11.28
CA ALA A 208 10.77 15.42 12.52
C ALA A 208 11.62 16.70 12.69
N CYS A 209 11.82 17.50 11.63
CA CYS A 209 12.73 18.64 11.67
C CYS A 209 12.09 19.86 12.37
N PRO A 210 12.68 20.39 13.47
CA PRO A 210 12.09 21.49 14.23
C PRO A 210 12.31 22.88 13.63
N THR A 211 13.24 23.02 12.67
CA THR A 211 13.72 24.33 12.19
C THR A 211 13.57 24.52 10.68
N GLY A 212 13.00 23.54 9.96
CA GLY A 212 12.94 23.59 8.49
C GLY A 212 14.29 23.34 7.80
N ALA A 213 15.32 22.91 8.54
CA ALA A 213 16.59 22.49 7.95
C ALA A 213 16.43 21.32 6.96
N LEU A 214 15.42 20.48 7.17
CA LEU A 214 14.86 19.59 6.16
C LEU A 214 13.40 19.97 5.99
N MET A 215 13.01 20.38 4.80
CA MET A 215 11.65 20.85 4.49
C MET A 215 11.16 20.26 3.17
N PRO A 216 9.84 20.20 2.93
CA PRO A 216 9.31 19.90 1.60
C PRO A 216 9.87 20.90 0.58
N ALA A 217 10.27 20.42 -0.60
CA ALA A 217 10.79 21.27 -1.65
C ALA A 217 9.74 22.27 -2.17
N ARG A 218 10.21 23.32 -2.86
CA ARG A 218 9.39 24.38 -3.50
C ARG A 218 8.65 25.29 -2.52
N ASP A 219 9.25 25.53 -1.35
CA ASP A 219 8.77 26.47 -0.32
C ASP A 219 7.32 26.24 0.15
N VAL A 220 6.81 25.02 -0.06
CA VAL A 220 5.44 24.65 0.31
C VAL A 220 5.22 24.76 1.82
N ALA A 221 6.26 24.55 2.63
CA ALA A 221 6.20 24.71 4.08
C ALA A 221 5.79 26.12 4.53
N MET A 222 6.13 27.13 3.73
CA MET A 222 5.84 28.55 4.01
C MET A 222 4.43 28.94 3.59
N SER A 223 3.73 28.09 2.83
CA SER A 223 2.34 28.33 2.44
C SER A 223 1.39 28.08 3.62
N VAL A 224 0.49 29.03 3.86
CA VAL A 224 -0.54 28.91 4.90
C VAL A 224 -1.79 28.21 4.34
N PRO A 225 -2.17 27.02 4.84
CA PRO A 225 -3.41 26.37 4.42
C PRO A 225 -4.63 27.11 4.97
N ASP A 226 -5.71 27.15 4.19
CA ASP A 226 -7.02 27.66 4.61
C ASP A 226 -7.90 26.55 5.25
N LYS A 227 -7.59 25.28 4.94
CA LYS A 227 -8.35 24.12 5.38
C LYS A 227 -7.41 22.94 5.66
N LYS A 228 -7.70 22.20 6.73
CA LYS A 228 -7.08 20.91 7.04
C LYS A 228 -8.15 19.82 7.05
N VAL A 229 -7.87 18.67 6.43
CA VAL A 229 -8.82 17.55 6.38
C VAL A 229 -8.12 16.23 6.69
N ASP A 230 -8.60 15.56 7.73
CA ASP A 230 -8.14 14.24 8.14
C ASP A 230 -8.79 13.14 7.29
N SER A 231 -7.97 12.26 6.71
CA SER A 231 -8.39 11.25 5.74
C SER A 231 -7.37 10.10 5.67
N VAL A 232 -7.39 9.32 4.58
CA VAL A 232 -6.57 8.12 4.38
C VAL A 232 -5.80 8.17 3.05
N CYS A 233 -4.68 7.47 2.96
CA CYS A 233 -3.88 7.36 1.75
C CYS A 233 -4.57 6.52 0.64
N PRO A 234 -4.63 6.98 -0.63
CA PRO A 234 -5.33 6.30 -1.71
C PRO A 234 -4.50 5.22 -2.44
N TYR A 235 -3.34 4.84 -1.91
CA TYR A 235 -2.36 4.01 -2.64
C TYR A 235 -2.44 2.53 -2.31
N CYS A 236 -1.61 2.07 -1.37
CA CYS A 236 -1.48 0.66 -1.01
C CYS A 236 -2.47 0.24 0.07
N GLY A 237 -2.66 -1.07 0.24
CA GLY A 237 -3.56 -1.68 1.21
C GLY A 237 -3.19 -1.45 2.68
N VAL A 238 -2.15 -0.69 3.02
CA VAL A 238 -1.81 -0.41 4.43
C VAL A 238 -2.86 0.49 5.09
N GLY A 239 -3.42 1.48 4.38
CA GLY A 239 -4.42 2.38 4.95
C GLY A 239 -3.84 3.44 5.91
N CYS A 240 -2.70 4.03 5.55
CA CYS A 240 -2.09 5.08 6.39
C CYS A 240 -3.01 6.30 6.52
N GLN A 241 -3.26 6.74 7.77
CA GLN A 241 -4.03 7.96 8.05
C GLN A 241 -3.14 9.20 7.93
N LEU A 242 -3.73 10.27 7.41
CA LEU A 242 -3.03 11.49 7.04
C LEU A 242 -3.93 12.73 7.15
N THR A 243 -3.31 13.91 7.15
CA THR A 243 -3.99 15.21 7.07
C THR A 243 -3.59 15.92 5.78
N TYR A 244 -4.60 16.27 4.97
CA TYR A 244 -4.44 17.14 3.81
C TYR A 244 -4.41 18.60 4.26
N ASN A 245 -3.33 19.32 3.95
CA ASN A 245 -3.24 20.77 4.13
C ASN A 245 -3.56 21.46 2.80
N ILE A 246 -4.63 22.23 2.76
CA ILE A 246 -5.27 22.71 1.52
C ILE A 246 -5.26 24.23 1.47
N LYS A 247 -5.11 24.77 0.26
CA LYS A 247 -5.35 26.18 -0.06
C LYS A 247 -5.92 26.32 -1.46
N ASP A 248 -6.92 27.17 -1.66
CA ASP A 248 -7.50 27.44 -2.98
C ASP A 248 -7.97 26.16 -3.71
N ASN A 249 -8.57 25.23 -2.96
CA ASN A 249 -8.99 23.89 -3.43
C ASN A 249 -7.85 23.00 -3.95
N LYS A 250 -6.59 23.29 -3.58
CA LYS A 250 -5.40 22.51 -3.94
C LYS A 250 -4.73 21.97 -2.68
N ILE A 251 -4.30 20.71 -2.74
CA ILE A 251 -3.50 20.10 -1.68
C ILE A 251 -2.09 20.67 -1.79
N LEU A 252 -1.64 21.36 -0.73
CA LEU A 252 -0.29 21.90 -0.65
C LEU A 252 0.70 20.80 -0.26
N TYR A 253 0.44 20.17 0.90
CA TYR A 253 1.26 19.10 1.46
C TYR A 253 0.45 18.19 2.38
N VAL A 254 1.06 17.09 2.79
CA VAL A 254 0.42 16.05 3.61
C VAL A 254 1.27 15.68 4.82
N GLU A 255 0.61 15.57 5.97
CA GLU A 255 1.18 15.14 7.24
C GLU A 255 0.61 13.76 7.61
N GLY A 256 1.40 12.91 8.27
CA GLY A 256 0.91 11.62 8.73
C GLY A 256 0.23 11.79 10.08
N ARG A 257 -0.88 11.10 10.29
CA ARG A 257 -1.59 11.08 11.58
C ARG A 257 -1.20 9.85 12.39
N ASP A 258 -1.25 9.97 13.70
CA ASP A 258 -1.17 8.81 14.58
C ASP A 258 -2.45 7.98 14.40
N GLY A 259 -2.30 6.83 13.75
CA GLY A 259 -3.38 5.97 13.31
C GLY A 259 -2.98 4.51 13.41
N PRO A 260 -3.94 3.58 13.53
CA PRO A 260 -3.67 2.20 13.91
C PRO A 260 -2.80 1.42 12.92
N ALA A 261 -2.71 1.89 11.66
CA ALA A 261 -1.91 1.24 10.62
C ALA A 261 -0.48 1.83 10.50
N ASN A 262 -0.29 3.12 10.81
CA ASN A 262 0.91 3.84 10.40
C ASN A 262 1.64 4.61 11.49
N HIS A 263 0.98 5.01 12.59
CA HIS A 263 1.60 5.80 13.66
C HIS A 263 2.44 6.97 13.11
N GLU A 264 1.78 7.89 12.39
CA GLU A 264 2.36 9.06 11.71
C GLU A 264 3.26 8.79 10.48
N ARG A 265 3.67 7.54 10.26
CA ARG A 265 4.56 7.19 9.14
C ARG A 265 3.84 7.27 7.80
N LEU A 266 4.51 7.75 6.75
CA LEU A 266 4.06 7.64 5.36
C LEU A 266 5.24 7.25 4.46
N CYS A 267 4.94 6.84 3.23
CA CYS A 267 5.94 6.64 2.17
C CYS A 267 5.91 7.79 1.16
N VAL A 268 6.85 7.81 0.21
CA VAL A 268 6.94 8.84 -0.84
C VAL A 268 5.61 9.10 -1.55
N LYS A 269 4.87 8.03 -1.90
CA LYS A 269 3.55 8.15 -2.54
C LYS A 269 2.55 8.87 -1.65
N GLY A 270 2.45 8.43 -0.39
CA GLY A 270 1.55 8.99 0.60
C GLY A 270 1.98 10.33 1.17
N ARG A 271 3.19 10.82 0.85
CA ARG A 271 3.71 12.11 1.31
C ARG A 271 3.65 13.17 0.22
N TYR A 272 3.97 12.79 -1.02
CA TYR A 272 4.20 13.71 -2.13
C TYR A 272 3.35 13.43 -3.38
N GLY A 273 2.59 12.34 -3.40
CA GLY A 273 1.83 11.91 -4.58
C GLY A 273 0.37 12.36 -4.59
N PHE A 274 0.04 13.63 -4.41
CA PHE A 274 -1.38 14.07 -4.35
C PHE A 274 -1.75 15.15 -5.37
N ASP A 275 -0.76 15.79 -5.96
CA ASP A 275 -0.93 16.85 -6.94
C ASP A 275 -1.53 16.34 -8.27
N TYR A 276 -1.56 15.02 -8.51
CA TYR A 276 -2.32 14.42 -9.62
C TYR A 276 -3.80 14.85 -9.63
N ALA A 277 -4.41 15.11 -8.46
CA ALA A 277 -5.81 15.53 -8.39
C ALA A 277 -6.06 16.88 -9.07
N ASN A 278 -5.02 17.72 -9.19
CA ASN A 278 -5.05 19.01 -9.87
C ASN A 278 -4.28 19.01 -11.19
N HIS A 279 -3.94 17.83 -11.73
CA HIS A 279 -3.20 17.73 -12.99
C HIS A 279 -4.05 18.24 -14.17
N PRO A 280 -3.49 18.98 -15.14
CA PRO A 280 -4.25 19.52 -16.28
C PRO A 280 -5.02 18.47 -17.10
N HIS A 281 -4.51 17.23 -17.16
CA HIS A 281 -5.15 16.12 -17.87
C HIS A 281 -6.37 15.51 -17.18
N ARG A 282 -6.80 16.04 -16.03
CA ARG A 282 -8.02 15.55 -15.36
C ARG A 282 -9.22 15.65 -16.30
N LEU A 283 -10.04 14.60 -16.33
CA LEU A 283 -11.30 14.63 -17.04
C LEU A 283 -12.27 15.58 -16.30
N THR A 284 -12.80 16.57 -17.00
CA THR A 284 -13.65 17.63 -16.42
C THR A 284 -15.07 17.60 -16.93
N LYS A 285 -15.34 16.93 -18.06
CA LYS A 285 -16.67 16.83 -18.68
C LYS A 285 -16.89 15.44 -19.26
N PRO A 286 -18.16 14.98 -19.35
CA PRO A 286 -18.49 13.76 -20.08
C PRO A 286 -18.03 13.86 -21.53
N LEU A 287 -17.47 12.76 -22.04
CA LEU A 287 -17.01 12.65 -23.41
C LEU A 287 -17.71 11.50 -24.11
N ILE A 288 -18.10 11.71 -25.37
CA ILE A 288 -18.66 10.68 -26.24
C ILE A 288 -17.74 10.52 -27.44
N ARG A 289 -17.42 9.27 -27.80
CA ARG A 289 -16.61 8.97 -28.98
C ARG A 289 -17.27 9.53 -30.23
N ARG A 290 -16.47 10.14 -31.10
CA ARG A 290 -16.96 10.62 -32.39
C ARG A 290 -17.22 9.44 -33.33
N ALA A 291 -18.28 9.54 -34.12
CA ALA A 291 -18.66 8.49 -35.06
C ALA A 291 -17.59 8.22 -36.15
N ASP A 292 -16.73 9.19 -36.44
CA ASP A 292 -15.62 9.09 -37.40
C ASP A 292 -14.29 8.63 -36.80
N ALA A 293 -14.26 8.30 -35.50
CA ALA A 293 -13.06 7.87 -34.78
C ALA A 293 -13.19 6.42 -34.27
N PRO A 294 -13.06 5.40 -35.14
CA PRO A 294 -13.24 4.00 -34.77
C PRO A 294 -12.21 3.51 -33.74
N LYS A 295 -12.63 2.56 -32.90
CA LYS A 295 -11.77 1.88 -31.92
C LYS A 295 -10.74 0.99 -32.62
N ARG A 296 -9.51 0.98 -32.12
CA ARG A 296 -8.41 0.14 -32.63
C ARG A 296 -7.54 -0.32 -31.47
N GLY A 297 -7.12 -1.58 -31.46
CA GLY A 297 -6.27 -2.13 -30.39
C GLY A 297 -4.82 -1.62 -30.41
N ASP A 298 -4.33 -1.16 -31.57
CA ASP A 298 -2.98 -0.64 -31.81
C ASP A 298 -2.89 0.89 -31.71
N PHE A 299 -3.65 1.48 -30.80
CA PHE A 299 -3.71 2.94 -30.63
C PHE A 299 -2.45 3.52 -29.99
N VAL A 300 -2.23 4.81 -30.28
CA VAL A 300 -1.34 5.69 -29.51
C VAL A 300 -2.22 6.73 -28.83
N MET A 301 -2.24 6.70 -27.50
CA MET A 301 -3.01 7.66 -26.71
C MET A 301 -2.17 8.90 -26.42
N ASP A 302 -2.78 10.06 -26.62
CA ASP A 302 -2.22 11.34 -26.19
C ASP A 302 -3.35 12.16 -25.52
N PRO A 303 -3.32 12.38 -24.19
CA PRO A 303 -4.37 13.12 -23.50
C PRO A 303 -4.52 14.58 -23.97
N ASP A 304 -3.47 15.19 -24.52
CA ASP A 304 -3.55 16.55 -25.09
C ASP A 304 -4.36 16.61 -26.39
N ARG A 305 -4.60 15.46 -27.02
CA ARG A 305 -5.31 15.33 -28.31
C ARG A 305 -6.64 14.57 -28.17
N VAL A 306 -7.21 14.54 -26.97
CA VAL A 306 -8.45 13.80 -26.67
C VAL A 306 -9.62 14.17 -27.60
N MET A 307 -9.74 15.44 -28.00
CA MET A 307 -10.85 15.93 -28.84
C MET A 307 -10.77 15.52 -30.32
N GLU A 308 -9.67 14.89 -30.74
CA GLU A 308 -9.60 14.25 -32.07
C GLU A 308 -10.42 12.96 -32.11
N VAL A 309 -10.62 12.32 -30.95
CA VAL A 309 -11.30 11.03 -30.82
C VAL A 309 -12.69 11.19 -30.20
N PHE A 310 -12.83 12.15 -29.29
CA PHE A 310 -14.06 12.39 -28.53
C PHE A 310 -14.62 13.79 -28.79
N ARG A 311 -15.88 13.98 -28.39
CA ARG A 311 -16.50 15.29 -28.23
C ARG A 311 -17.04 15.42 -26.81
N GLU A 312 -17.10 16.65 -26.32
CA GLU A 312 -17.80 16.95 -25.07
C GLU A 312 -19.31 16.66 -25.21
N ALA A 313 -19.94 16.26 -24.10
CA ALA A 313 -21.37 16.03 -23.98
C ALA A 313 -21.88 16.57 -22.64
N SER A 314 -23.19 16.84 -22.56
CA SER A 314 -23.82 17.09 -21.27
C SER A 314 -23.92 15.80 -20.46
N TRP A 315 -24.06 15.89 -19.14
CA TRP A 315 -24.32 14.71 -18.31
C TRP A 315 -25.58 13.95 -18.72
N GLU A 316 -26.64 14.67 -19.07
CA GLU A 316 -27.91 14.06 -19.50
C GLU A 316 -27.72 13.24 -20.77
N GLU A 317 -27.06 13.82 -21.79
CA GLU A 317 -26.76 13.13 -23.05
C GLU A 317 -25.84 11.93 -22.81
N ALA A 318 -24.74 12.11 -22.09
CA ALA A 318 -23.76 11.05 -21.84
C ALA A 318 -24.37 9.87 -21.08
N LEU A 319 -25.19 10.14 -20.05
CA LEU A 319 -25.85 9.09 -19.28
C LEU A 319 -26.95 8.38 -20.09
N GLU A 320 -27.66 9.10 -20.95
CA GLU A 320 -28.66 8.50 -21.86
C GLU A 320 -27.99 7.55 -22.87
N VAL A 321 -26.89 7.97 -23.49
CA VAL A 321 -26.11 7.12 -24.41
C VAL A 321 -25.48 5.95 -23.66
N ALA A 322 -24.90 6.19 -22.47
CA ALA A 322 -24.26 5.17 -21.67
C ALA A 322 -25.25 4.07 -21.26
N ALA A 323 -26.34 4.42 -20.59
CA ALA A 323 -27.32 3.46 -20.08
C ALA A 323 -28.22 2.91 -21.19
N GLY A 324 -28.65 3.73 -22.14
CA GLY A 324 -29.57 3.34 -23.21
C GLY A 324 -28.99 2.23 -24.10
N ASN A 325 -27.71 2.30 -24.45
CA ASN A 325 -27.05 1.23 -25.20
C ASN A 325 -26.89 -0.06 -24.37
N PHE A 326 -26.66 0.03 -23.07
CA PHE A 326 -26.69 -1.16 -22.20
C PHE A 326 -28.07 -1.80 -22.15
N VAL A 327 -29.14 -1.01 -21.99
CA VAL A 327 -30.53 -1.50 -22.05
C VAL A 327 -30.79 -2.20 -23.38
N LYS A 328 -30.41 -1.57 -24.50
CA LYS A 328 -30.57 -2.16 -25.83
C LYS A 328 -29.84 -3.50 -25.97
N ILE A 329 -28.59 -3.58 -25.52
CA ILE A 329 -27.80 -4.82 -25.57
C ILE A 329 -28.45 -5.89 -24.69
N ARG A 330 -28.78 -5.56 -23.43
CA ARG A 330 -29.43 -6.47 -22.46
C ARG A 330 -30.72 -7.07 -23.02
N ASP A 331 -31.56 -6.22 -23.61
CA ASP A 331 -32.90 -6.61 -24.06
C ASP A 331 -32.87 -7.34 -25.42
N THR A 332 -31.81 -7.14 -26.22
CA THR A 332 -31.64 -7.81 -27.53
C THR A 332 -30.81 -9.10 -27.45
N HIS A 333 -29.76 -9.12 -26.62
CA HIS A 333 -28.76 -10.19 -26.57
C HIS A 333 -28.76 -10.96 -25.23
N GLY A 334 -29.56 -10.52 -24.26
CA GLY A 334 -29.73 -11.15 -22.95
C GLY A 334 -28.87 -10.53 -21.85
N LYS A 335 -29.28 -10.74 -20.60
CA LYS A 335 -28.65 -10.15 -19.40
C LYS A 335 -27.15 -10.44 -19.25
N ARG A 336 -26.73 -11.65 -19.65
CA ARG A 336 -25.33 -12.10 -19.59
C ARG A 336 -24.45 -11.59 -20.72
N SER A 337 -24.96 -10.79 -21.65
CA SER A 337 -24.12 -10.11 -22.66
C SER A 337 -23.51 -8.80 -22.15
N LEU A 338 -23.79 -8.43 -20.89
CA LEU A 338 -23.19 -7.30 -20.20
C LEU A 338 -22.26 -7.79 -19.09
N ALA A 339 -21.23 -6.99 -18.82
CA ALA A 339 -20.32 -7.16 -17.69
C ALA A 339 -19.95 -5.81 -17.08
N GLY A 340 -19.46 -5.83 -15.84
CA GLY A 340 -18.95 -4.65 -15.15
C GLY A 340 -17.65 -4.92 -14.40
N PHE A 341 -16.71 -3.99 -14.47
CA PHE A 341 -15.51 -3.98 -13.64
C PHE A 341 -15.60 -2.86 -12.61
N GLY A 342 -15.67 -3.21 -11.33
CA GLY A 342 -15.68 -2.24 -10.24
C GLY A 342 -14.28 -1.86 -9.79
N SER A 343 -14.14 -0.85 -8.94
CA SER A 343 -12.82 -0.33 -8.53
C SER A 343 -12.46 -0.61 -7.07
N ALA A 344 -11.27 -1.16 -6.84
CA ALA A 344 -10.62 -1.17 -5.52
C ALA A 344 -9.93 0.16 -5.15
N LYS A 345 -10.03 1.19 -6.01
CA LYS A 345 -9.69 2.59 -5.69
C LYS A 345 -10.89 3.37 -5.17
N GLY A 346 -12.10 2.92 -5.50
CA GLY A 346 -13.35 3.45 -4.97
C GLY A 346 -13.57 3.11 -3.50
N SER A 347 -14.58 3.72 -2.90
CA SER A 347 -15.01 3.43 -1.53
C SER A 347 -15.77 2.10 -1.45
N ASN A 348 -15.97 1.61 -0.24
CA ASN A 348 -16.77 0.41 0.04
C ASN A 348 -18.20 0.55 -0.49
N GLU A 349 -18.78 1.74 -0.33
CA GLU A 349 -20.15 2.06 -0.75
C GLU A 349 -20.28 2.10 -2.27
N GLU A 350 -19.26 2.65 -2.95
CA GLU A 350 -19.19 2.62 -4.41
C GLU A 350 -19.06 1.20 -4.94
N ALA A 351 -18.20 0.37 -4.33
CA ALA A 351 -18.06 -1.04 -4.68
C ALA A 351 -19.38 -1.80 -4.47
N TYR A 352 -20.07 -1.55 -3.34
CA TYR A 352 -21.36 -2.16 -3.03
C TYR A 352 -22.45 -1.75 -4.04
N LEU A 353 -22.59 -0.47 -4.37
CA LEU A 353 -23.58 -0.05 -5.37
C LEU A 353 -23.22 -0.53 -6.77
N PHE A 354 -21.94 -0.57 -7.14
CA PHE A 354 -21.53 -1.04 -8.46
C PHE A 354 -21.86 -2.54 -8.65
N GLN A 355 -21.59 -3.39 -7.66
CA GLN A 355 -21.98 -4.79 -7.77
C GLN A 355 -23.51 -4.97 -7.80
N LYS A 356 -24.23 -4.16 -7.01
CA LYS A 356 -25.70 -4.16 -7.00
C LYS A 356 -26.23 -3.72 -8.36
N LEU A 357 -25.58 -2.76 -9.02
CA LEU A 357 -25.94 -2.28 -10.37
C LEU A 357 -25.85 -3.40 -11.40
N VAL A 358 -24.75 -4.15 -11.41
CA VAL A 358 -24.59 -5.28 -12.34
C VAL A 358 -25.65 -6.35 -12.07
N ARG A 359 -25.88 -6.69 -10.81
CA ARG A 359 -26.81 -7.76 -10.42
C ARG A 359 -28.28 -7.41 -10.61
N THR A 360 -28.67 -6.15 -10.40
CA THR A 360 -30.07 -5.71 -10.46
C THR A 360 -30.39 -4.98 -11.77
N GLY A 361 -29.50 -4.13 -12.26
CA GLY A 361 -29.66 -3.35 -13.49
C GLY A 361 -29.32 -4.14 -14.76
N PHE A 362 -28.18 -4.85 -14.79
CA PHE A 362 -27.88 -5.75 -15.92
C PHE A 362 -28.60 -7.09 -15.77
N GLY A 363 -28.75 -7.57 -14.53
CA GLY A 363 -29.43 -8.82 -14.22
C GLY A 363 -28.53 -10.05 -14.37
N SER A 364 -27.21 -9.90 -14.16
CA SER A 364 -26.25 -11.02 -14.20
C SER A 364 -25.23 -10.89 -13.07
N ASN A 365 -24.43 -11.95 -12.88
CA ASN A 365 -23.30 -11.94 -11.94
C ASN A 365 -21.96 -11.64 -12.61
N ASN A 366 -21.93 -11.11 -13.84
CA ASN A 366 -20.70 -10.74 -14.56
C ASN A 366 -20.08 -9.45 -14.00
N VAL A 367 -19.71 -9.47 -12.72
CA VAL A 367 -19.02 -8.40 -12.01
C VAL A 367 -17.71 -8.94 -11.46
N ASP A 368 -16.62 -8.23 -11.69
CA ASP A 368 -15.32 -8.57 -11.11
C ASP A 368 -14.52 -7.29 -10.85
N HIS A 369 -13.33 -7.42 -10.25
CA HIS A 369 -12.39 -6.32 -10.05
C HIS A 369 -10.95 -6.82 -9.92
N CYS A 370 -10.03 -5.91 -9.66
CA CYS A 370 -8.59 -6.13 -9.60
C CYS A 370 -8.13 -7.28 -8.66
N THR A 371 -8.93 -7.73 -7.68
CA THR A 371 -8.60 -8.92 -6.88
C THR A 371 -8.34 -10.12 -7.78
N ARG A 372 -9.05 -10.25 -8.90
CA ARG A 372 -8.86 -11.30 -9.89
C ARG A 372 -7.41 -11.43 -10.33
N LEU A 373 -6.78 -10.29 -10.59
CA LEU A 373 -5.40 -10.17 -11.05
C LEU A 373 -4.40 -10.07 -9.89
N CYS A 374 -4.87 -10.08 -8.64
CA CYS A 374 -4.05 -9.84 -7.45
C CYS A 374 -4.04 -11.04 -6.48
N HIS A 375 -5.06 -11.19 -5.65
CA HIS A 375 -5.06 -12.18 -4.56
C HIS A 375 -6.16 -13.24 -4.71
N ALA A 376 -6.73 -13.43 -5.90
CA ALA A 376 -7.81 -14.39 -6.12
C ALA A 376 -7.42 -15.83 -5.72
N SER A 377 -6.23 -16.31 -6.10
CA SER A 377 -5.74 -17.62 -5.64
C SER A 377 -5.59 -17.69 -4.12
N SER A 378 -5.11 -16.63 -3.48
CA SER A 378 -5.05 -16.54 -2.00
C SER A 378 -6.44 -16.66 -1.39
N VAL A 379 -7.43 -15.92 -1.92
CA VAL A 379 -8.82 -15.93 -1.43
C VAL A 379 -9.44 -17.32 -1.58
N VAL A 380 -9.27 -17.97 -2.74
CA VAL A 380 -9.82 -19.31 -2.97
C VAL A 380 -9.20 -20.32 -2.01
N ALA A 381 -7.87 -20.33 -1.84
CA ALA A 381 -7.20 -21.22 -0.91
C ALA A 381 -7.61 -20.97 0.56
N LEU A 382 -7.75 -19.70 0.96
CA LEU A 382 -8.17 -19.34 2.32
C LEU A 382 -9.64 -19.69 2.60
N LEU A 383 -10.56 -19.47 1.64
CA LEU A 383 -11.95 -19.91 1.77
C LEU A 383 -12.04 -21.44 1.86
N GLU A 384 -11.28 -22.16 1.04
CA GLU A 384 -11.25 -23.63 1.05
C GLU A 384 -10.69 -24.18 2.36
N GLY A 385 -9.55 -23.65 2.81
CA GLY A 385 -8.80 -24.13 3.98
C GLY A 385 -9.36 -23.65 5.31
N ILE A 386 -9.64 -22.35 5.46
CA ILE A 386 -10.01 -21.74 6.75
C ILE A 386 -11.37 -21.04 6.76
N GLY A 387 -12.10 -20.99 5.63
CA GLY A 387 -13.47 -20.48 5.56
C GLY A 387 -13.60 -18.96 5.49
N SER A 388 -12.49 -18.23 5.39
CA SER A 388 -12.48 -16.77 5.30
C SER A 388 -11.51 -16.31 4.23
N GLY A 389 -11.89 -15.34 3.41
CA GLY A 389 -11.01 -14.72 2.43
C GLY A 389 -10.09 -13.64 3.03
N ALA A 390 -10.24 -13.27 4.30
CA ALA A 390 -9.52 -12.15 4.91
C ALA A 390 -8.23 -12.61 5.63
N VAL A 391 -7.39 -11.65 6.01
CA VAL A 391 -6.15 -11.92 6.79
C VAL A 391 -6.51 -12.37 8.22
N SER A 392 -5.61 -13.07 8.92
CA SER A 392 -5.91 -13.54 10.29
C SER A 392 -5.53 -12.55 11.40
N ASN A 393 -4.53 -11.70 11.15
CA ASN A 393 -3.90 -10.79 12.12
C ASN A 393 -3.54 -9.46 11.43
N PRO A 394 -3.34 -8.35 12.16
CA PRO A 394 -2.79 -7.13 11.58
C PRO A 394 -1.31 -7.31 11.21
N VAL A 395 -0.77 -6.55 10.24
CA VAL A 395 0.67 -6.66 9.90
C VAL A 395 1.54 -6.34 11.12
N MET A 396 1.14 -5.40 11.96
CA MET A 396 1.92 -4.95 13.12
C MET A 396 2.17 -6.06 14.15
N ASP A 397 1.42 -7.17 14.11
CA ASP A 397 1.68 -8.33 14.97
C ASP A 397 3.05 -8.99 14.70
N VAL A 398 3.74 -8.64 13.60
CA VAL A 398 5.17 -9.00 13.40
C VAL A 398 6.05 -8.57 14.58
N THR A 399 5.69 -7.50 15.29
CA THR A 399 6.41 -7.03 16.50
C THR A 399 6.30 -7.97 17.70
N LYS A 400 5.37 -8.94 17.64
CA LYS A 400 5.13 -9.96 18.67
C LYS A 400 5.62 -11.35 18.23
N ALA A 401 6.00 -11.50 16.96
CA ALA A 401 6.46 -12.77 16.40
C ALA A 401 7.92 -13.05 16.77
N GLU A 402 8.26 -14.33 16.95
CA GLU A 402 9.66 -14.77 17.04
C GLU A 402 10.25 -15.02 15.64
N VAL A 403 9.43 -15.50 14.72
CA VAL A 403 9.79 -15.76 13.32
C VAL A 403 8.82 -15.05 12.38
N ILE A 404 9.36 -14.33 11.41
CA ILE A 404 8.59 -13.68 10.35
C ILE A 404 9.00 -14.34 9.04
N VAL A 405 8.04 -14.85 8.28
CA VAL A 405 8.28 -15.40 6.94
C VAL A 405 7.68 -14.44 5.93
N ILE A 406 8.50 -13.94 5.01
CA ILE A 406 8.06 -13.20 3.82
C ILE A 406 8.28 -14.09 2.62
N ILE A 407 7.24 -14.37 1.84
CA ILE A 407 7.35 -15.16 0.61
C ILE A 407 6.67 -14.47 -0.59
N GLY A 408 7.40 -14.36 -1.71
CA GLY A 408 6.88 -13.76 -2.94
C GLY A 408 6.37 -12.33 -2.76
N ALA A 409 7.01 -11.54 -1.87
CA ALA A 409 6.59 -10.20 -1.53
C ALA A 409 7.78 -9.27 -1.30
N ASN A 410 7.62 -8.02 -1.75
CA ASN A 410 8.59 -6.95 -1.55
C ASN A 410 7.94 -5.75 -0.84
N PRO A 411 7.79 -5.81 0.50
CA PRO A 411 7.06 -4.78 1.24
C PRO A 411 7.77 -3.42 1.26
N THR A 412 9.10 -3.34 1.10
CA THR A 412 9.80 -2.04 1.08
C THR A 412 9.38 -1.17 -0.12
N VAL A 413 8.90 -1.81 -1.19
CA VAL A 413 8.37 -1.14 -2.39
C VAL A 413 6.85 -1.02 -2.35
N ASN A 414 6.17 -2.13 -2.03
CA ASN A 414 4.71 -2.25 -2.18
C ASN A 414 3.94 -1.71 -0.97
N HIS A 415 4.50 -1.89 0.24
CA HIS A 415 3.86 -1.59 1.52
C HIS A 415 4.87 -0.97 2.48
N PRO A 416 5.47 0.20 2.18
CA PRO A 416 6.71 0.63 2.86
C PRO A 416 6.54 0.83 4.37
N VAL A 417 5.37 1.30 4.81
CA VAL A 417 5.05 1.42 6.25
C VAL A 417 4.91 0.04 6.91
N ALA A 418 4.35 -0.95 6.21
CA ALA A 418 4.34 -2.33 6.69
C ALA A 418 5.75 -2.91 6.80
N ALA A 419 6.63 -2.59 5.85
CA ALA A 419 8.04 -2.97 5.90
C ALA A 419 8.73 -2.38 7.14
N THR A 420 8.40 -1.14 7.52
CA THR A 420 8.95 -0.51 8.73
C THR A 420 8.64 -1.33 9.99
N TRP A 421 7.41 -1.84 10.16
CA TRP A 421 7.08 -2.73 11.28
C TRP A 421 7.94 -3.99 11.31
N ILE A 422 8.19 -4.59 10.15
CA ILE A 422 9.03 -5.78 10.03
C ILE A 422 10.50 -5.45 10.36
N LYS A 423 11.03 -4.34 9.82
CA LYS A 423 12.40 -3.88 10.10
C LYS A 423 12.60 -3.62 11.60
N ASN A 424 11.61 -2.99 12.24
CA ASN A 424 11.63 -2.74 13.69
C ASN A 424 11.58 -4.04 14.49
N ALA A 425 10.73 -5.00 14.10
CA ALA A 425 10.68 -6.31 14.74
C ALA A 425 12.01 -7.08 14.64
N VAL A 426 12.70 -7.01 13.49
CA VAL A 426 14.02 -7.61 13.28
C VAL A 426 15.09 -6.94 14.14
N ARG A 427 15.14 -5.60 14.19
CA ARG A 427 16.04 -4.87 15.10
C ARG A 427 15.83 -5.26 16.56
N ASN A 428 14.59 -5.61 16.93
CA ASN A 428 14.21 -6.06 18.27
C ASN A 428 14.38 -7.57 18.51
N GLY A 429 14.99 -8.30 17.57
CA GLY A 429 15.40 -9.70 17.75
C GLY A 429 14.54 -10.75 17.04
N SER A 430 13.52 -10.35 16.27
CA SER A 430 12.74 -11.30 15.46
C SER A 430 13.59 -11.87 14.32
N LYS A 431 13.43 -13.17 14.03
CA LYS A 431 14.14 -13.82 12.92
C LYS A 431 13.33 -13.71 11.64
N LEU A 432 13.84 -12.96 10.67
CA LEU A 432 13.21 -12.83 9.36
C LEU A 432 13.71 -13.90 8.38
N ILE A 433 12.79 -14.64 7.77
CA ILE A 433 13.04 -15.52 6.62
C ILE A 433 12.43 -14.85 5.39
N VAL A 434 13.24 -14.61 4.36
CA VAL A 434 12.77 -14.09 3.07
C VAL A 434 12.90 -15.19 2.03
N CYS A 435 11.80 -15.55 1.38
CA CYS A 435 11.74 -16.52 0.30
C CYS A 435 11.33 -15.78 -0.98
N ASP A 436 12.28 -15.50 -1.86
CA ASP A 436 12.02 -14.81 -3.13
C ASP A 436 13.17 -15.09 -4.11
N PRO A 437 12.91 -15.30 -5.42
CA PRO A 437 13.98 -15.42 -6.41
C PRO A 437 14.82 -14.14 -6.53
N ARG A 438 14.22 -12.97 -6.25
CA ARG A 438 14.91 -11.68 -6.23
C ARG A 438 15.34 -11.30 -4.81
N ARG A 439 16.56 -10.81 -4.68
CA ARG A 439 17.13 -10.37 -3.38
C ARG A 439 16.66 -8.95 -3.03
N SER A 440 15.43 -8.81 -2.54
CA SER A 440 14.89 -7.51 -2.08
C SER A 440 15.70 -6.90 -0.92
N GLU A 441 15.48 -5.62 -0.61
CA GLU A 441 16.12 -4.94 0.54
C GLU A 441 15.88 -5.67 1.88
N MET A 442 14.74 -6.36 2.03
CA MET A 442 14.46 -7.16 3.22
C MET A 442 15.44 -8.34 3.39
N ALA A 443 15.99 -8.87 2.29
CA ALA A 443 16.98 -9.95 2.34
C ALA A 443 18.30 -9.52 3.00
N ARG A 444 18.63 -8.22 2.99
CA ARG A 444 19.85 -7.68 3.63
C ARG A 444 19.83 -7.82 5.15
N ILE A 445 18.64 -7.78 5.75
CA ILE A 445 18.43 -7.91 7.20
C ILE A 445 17.85 -9.28 7.59
N ALA A 446 17.68 -10.19 6.62
CA ALA A 446 17.06 -11.49 6.87
C ALA A 446 18.01 -12.41 7.65
N HIS A 447 17.44 -13.14 8.62
CA HIS A 447 18.11 -14.26 9.27
C HIS A 447 18.44 -15.38 8.26
N ARG A 448 17.53 -15.64 7.31
CA ARG A 448 17.76 -16.50 6.14
C ARG A 448 17.10 -15.89 4.91
N PHE A 449 17.83 -15.91 3.80
CA PHE A 449 17.29 -15.62 2.48
C PHE A 449 17.32 -16.90 1.64
N LEU A 450 16.15 -17.35 1.20
CA LEU A 450 15.97 -18.52 0.34
C LEU A 450 15.72 -18.04 -1.08
N GLN A 451 16.80 -17.98 -1.87
CA GLN A 451 16.74 -17.63 -3.29
C GLN A 451 16.37 -18.85 -4.13
N PHE A 452 15.12 -19.28 -4.04
CA PHE A 452 14.64 -20.44 -4.79
C PHE A 452 14.47 -20.07 -6.28
N LYS A 453 14.47 -21.07 -7.17
CA LYS A 453 14.24 -20.86 -8.60
C LYS A 453 12.78 -20.43 -8.81
N ALA A 454 12.52 -19.35 -9.54
CA ALA A 454 11.14 -18.95 -9.85
C ALA A 454 10.33 -20.15 -10.39
N ASP A 455 9.04 -20.25 -10.03
CA ASP A 455 8.13 -21.38 -10.37
C ASP A 455 8.34 -22.67 -9.54
N THR A 456 9.05 -22.62 -8.40
CA THR A 456 9.34 -23.84 -7.60
C THR A 456 9.00 -23.74 -6.12
N ASP A 457 8.16 -22.77 -5.76
CA ASP A 457 7.68 -22.51 -4.39
C ASP A 457 7.04 -23.74 -3.74
N VAL A 458 6.11 -24.41 -4.43
CA VAL A 458 5.45 -25.63 -3.94
C VAL A 458 6.46 -26.70 -3.55
N ALA A 459 7.52 -26.89 -4.34
CA ALA A 459 8.57 -27.87 -4.06
C ALA A 459 9.32 -27.54 -2.76
N MET A 460 9.68 -26.27 -2.55
CA MET A 460 10.32 -25.80 -1.32
C MET A 460 9.39 -25.96 -0.11
N LEU A 461 8.12 -25.56 -0.22
CA LEU A 461 7.17 -25.60 0.89
C LEU A 461 6.80 -27.04 1.27
N ASN A 462 6.58 -27.93 0.30
CA ASN A 462 6.35 -29.35 0.56
C ASN A 462 7.57 -30.01 1.23
N ALA A 463 8.80 -29.61 0.86
CA ALA A 463 10.01 -30.08 1.55
C ALA A 463 10.07 -29.65 3.01
N MET A 464 9.66 -28.41 3.31
CA MET A 464 9.57 -27.94 4.69
C MET A 464 8.51 -28.72 5.48
N MET A 465 7.33 -28.95 4.90
CA MET A 465 6.28 -29.76 5.52
C MET A 465 6.72 -31.21 5.74
N ASN A 466 7.44 -31.80 4.79
CA ASN A 466 8.02 -33.14 4.93
C ASN A 466 8.92 -33.24 6.16
N VAL A 467 9.81 -32.26 6.38
CA VAL A 467 10.69 -32.23 7.57
C VAL A 467 9.86 -32.13 8.86
N ILE A 468 8.87 -31.24 8.89
CA ILE A 468 8.02 -31.04 10.08
C ILE A 468 7.28 -32.34 10.43
N VAL A 469 6.75 -33.04 9.43
CA VAL A 469 6.06 -34.32 9.61
C VAL A 469 7.02 -35.43 10.05
N THR A 470 8.13 -35.62 9.34
CA THR A 470 9.05 -36.75 9.57
C THR A 470 9.85 -36.62 10.87
N GLU A 471 10.08 -35.40 11.35
CA GLU A 471 10.73 -35.15 12.65
C GLU A 471 9.74 -35.05 13.83
N GLY A 472 8.42 -35.19 13.57
CA GLY A 472 7.40 -35.13 14.61
C GLY A 472 7.25 -33.74 15.26
N LEU A 473 7.45 -32.67 14.49
CA LEU A 473 7.40 -31.26 14.94
C LEU A 473 6.02 -30.60 14.77
N VAL A 474 4.99 -31.39 14.49
CA VAL A 474 3.61 -30.89 14.37
C VAL A 474 2.98 -30.59 15.73
N ASP A 475 2.04 -29.65 15.76
CA ASP A 475 1.16 -29.41 16.90
C ASP A 475 0.00 -30.41 16.87
N LYS A 476 0.16 -31.54 17.56
CA LYS A 476 -0.80 -32.65 17.55
C LYS A 476 -2.15 -32.25 18.14
N ASP A 477 -2.13 -31.50 19.23
CA ASP A 477 -3.36 -31.08 19.94
C ASP A 477 -4.15 -30.10 19.08
N PHE A 478 -3.47 -29.15 18.41
CA PHE A 478 -4.11 -28.26 17.45
C PHE A 478 -4.70 -29.03 16.26
N ILE A 479 -3.94 -29.96 15.68
CA ILE A 479 -4.44 -30.77 14.55
C ILE A 479 -5.71 -31.55 14.95
N GLU A 480 -5.68 -32.25 16.08
CA GLU A 480 -6.77 -33.09 16.56
C GLU A 480 -8.03 -32.30 16.94
N SER A 481 -7.87 -31.08 17.48
CA SER A 481 -9.00 -30.27 17.93
C SER A 481 -9.53 -29.30 16.88
N ARG A 482 -8.67 -28.77 15.99
CA ARG A 482 -8.98 -27.61 15.13
C ARG A 482 -8.97 -27.87 13.64
N THR A 483 -8.54 -29.04 13.17
CA THR A 483 -8.31 -29.28 11.72
C THR A 483 -8.91 -30.58 11.20
N ILE A 484 -9.14 -30.73 9.90
CA ILE A 484 -9.50 -31.99 9.24
C ILE A 484 -8.57 -32.24 8.04
N GLY A 485 -8.42 -33.50 7.62
CA GLY A 485 -7.66 -33.86 6.42
C GLY A 485 -6.13 -33.96 6.59
N TYR A 486 -5.63 -34.03 7.83
CA TYR A 486 -4.19 -34.08 8.10
C TYR A 486 -3.51 -35.33 7.54
N GLU A 487 -4.18 -36.49 7.58
CA GLU A 487 -3.59 -37.76 7.15
C GLU A 487 -3.32 -37.79 5.64
N GLU A 488 -4.22 -37.19 4.84
CA GLU A 488 -4.03 -37.01 3.40
C GLU A 488 -2.82 -36.13 3.10
N LEU A 489 -2.64 -35.04 3.85
CA LEU A 489 -1.45 -34.19 3.73
C LEU A 489 -0.19 -34.93 4.16
N ARG A 490 -0.21 -35.61 5.31
CA ARG A 490 0.91 -36.38 5.85
C ARG A 490 1.44 -37.37 4.82
N LYS A 491 0.53 -38.11 4.17
CA LYS A 491 0.85 -39.07 3.11
C LYS A 491 1.37 -38.39 1.85
N ASN A 492 0.79 -37.27 1.45
CA ASN A 492 1.24 -36.52 0.27
C ASN A 492 2.70 -36.05 0.44
N VAL A 493 3.04 -35.45 1.59
CA VAL A 493 4.37 -34.85 1.77
C VAL A 493 5.51 -35.88 1.86
N GLU A 494 5.23 -37.18 2.04
CA GLU A 494 6.24 -38.26 2.03
C GLU A 494 7.09 -38.26 0.74
N GLY A 495 6.50 -37.88 -0.40
CA GLY A 495 7.19 -37.81 -1.70
C GLY A 495 8.13 -36.61 -1.89
N TYR A 496 8.18 -35.68 -0.93
CA TYR A 496 8.85 -34.39 -1.08
C TYR A 496 10.01 -34.22 -0.10
N THR A 497 10.90 -35.20 0.00
CA THR A 497 12.06 -35.06 0.89
C THR A 497 12.94 -33.88 0.47
N PRO A 498 13.63 -33.22 1.42
CA PRO A 498 14.58 -32.15 1.08
C PRO A 498 15.61 -32.51 0.02
N GLU A 499 16.09 -33.76 0.00
CA GLU A 499 17.03 -34.26 -1.01
C GLU A 499 16.44 -34.28 -2.43
N LEU A 500 15.16 -34.65 -2.56
CA LEU A 500 14.47 -34.69 -3.85
C LEU A 500 14.12 -33.28 -4.33
N MET A 501 13.76 -32.37 -3.41
CA MET A 501 13.30 -31.03 -3.75
C MET A 501 14.44 -30.03 -3.94
N ALA A 502 15.59 -30.21 -3.29
CA ALA A 502 16.76 -29.35 -3.44
C ALA A 502 17.20 -29.09 -4.91
N PRO A 503 17.33 -30.10 -5.80
CA PRO A 503 17.66 -29.84 -7.21
C PRO A 503 16.56 -29.09 -7.96
N ILE A 504 15.30 -29.25 -7.55
CA ILE A 504 14.14 -28.57 -8.15
C ILE A 504 14.14 -27.11 -7.74
N CYS A 505 14.03 -26.82 -6.44
CA CYS A 505 13.89 -25.45 -5.96
C CYS A 505 15.20 -24.67 -5.86
N GLY A 506 16.34 -25.34 -5.88
CA GLY A 506 17.66 -24.71 -5.79
C GLY A 506 18.08 -24.33 -4.37
N ILE A 507 17.34 -24.75 -3.34
CA ILE A 507 17.72 -24.57 -1.93
C ILE A 507 18.29 -25.89 -1.41
N ASP A 508 19.44 -25.85 -0.75
CA ASP A 508 20.06 -27.07 -0.23
C ASP A 508 19.20 -27.71 0.88
N ALA A 509 19.29 -29.03 0.97
CA ALA A 509 18.45 -29.84 1.85
C ALA A 509 18.60 -29.49 3.35
N GLU A 510 19.80 -29.11 3.79
CA GLU A 510 20.05 -28.72 5.18
C GLU A 510 19.47 -27.35 5.52
N THR A 511 19.51 -26.40 4.58
CA THR A 511 18.81 -25.12 4.73
C THR A 511 17.30 -25.32 4.83
N LEU A 512 16.72 -26.18 3.99
CA LEU A 512 15.29 -26.54 4.07
C LEU A 512 14.93 -27.10 5.46
N ARG A 513 15.74 -28.04 5.97
CA ARG A 513 15.57 -28.59 7.32
C ARG A 513 15.69 -27.54 8.40
N TYR A 514 16.72 -26.70 8.33
CA TYR A 514 16.97 -25.65 9.31
C TYR A 514 15.77 -24.71 9.42
N VAL A 515 15.27 -24.23 8.28
CA VAL A 515 14.15 -23.28 8.23
C VAL A 515 12.85 -23.94 8.70
N ALA A 516 12.57 -25.17 8.27
CA ALA A 516 11.42 -25.94 8.73
C ALA A 516 11.40 -26.12 10.26
N ARG A 517 12.55 -26.53 10.83
CA ARG A 517 12.73 -26.68 12.28
C ARG A 517 12.58 -25.35 13.02
N LEU A 518 13.13 -24.26 12.47
CA LEU A 518 13.04 -22.92 13.06
C LEU A 518 11.58 -22.44 13.12
N TYR A 519 10.84 -22.58 12.03
CA TYR A 519 9.43 -22.19 11.96
C TYR A 519 8.55 -23.03 12.90
N ALA A 520 8.71 -24.35 12.89
CA ALA A 520 7.87 -25.24 13.70
C ALA A 520 8.12 -25.13 15.21
N LYS A 521 9.36 -24.84 15.65
CA LYS A 521 9.71 -24.72 17.08
C LYS A 521 9.50 -23.31 17.66
N SER A 522 9.18 -22.33 16.82
CA SER A 522 8.98 -20.94 17.22
C SER A 522 7.74 -20.78 18.11
N LYS A 523 7.82 -19.92 19.13
CA LYS A 523 6.66 -19.62 20.00
C LYS A 523 5.57 -18.81 19.29
N GLY A 524 5.92 -18.14 18.20
CA GLY A 524 4.97 -17.39 17.38
C GLY A 524 5.57 -17.06 16.03
N SER A 525 4.92 -17.50 14.96
CA SER A 525 5.37 -17.27 13.59
C SER A 525 4.26 -16.71 12.73
N ILE A 526 4.54 -15.64 11.99
CA ILE A 526 3.62 -15.03 11.03
C ILE A 526 4.15 -15.18 9.61
N ILE A 527 3.27 -15.58 8.69
CA ILE A 527 3.57 -15.69 7.26
C ILE A 527 2.92 -14.51 6.54
N LEU A 528 3.76 -13.71 5.88
CA LEU A 528 3.38 -12.61 5.01
C LEU A 528 3.67 -13.02 3.56
N TRP A 529 2.70 -12.90 2.65
CA TRP A 529 2.95 -13.20 1.24
C TRP A 529 2.30 -12.21 0.29
N GLY A 530 2.75 -12.26 -0.96
CA GLY A 530 2.31 -11.35 -1.99
C GLY A 530 2.18 -12.03 -3.34
N MET A 531 2.57 -11.29 -4.37
CA MET A 531 2.26 -11.60 -5.74
C MET A 531 3.12 -12.69 -6.36
N GLY A 532 4.29 -12.96 -5.79
CA GLY A 532 5.11 -14.13 -6.17
C GLY A 532 4.52 -15.46 -5.73
N VAL A 533 3.48 -15.45 -4.87
CA VAL A 533 2.70 -16.64 -4.55
C VAL A 533 1.48 -16.72 -5.46
N SER A 534 0.71 -15.64 -5.58
CA SER A 534 -0.61 -15.70 -6.20
C SER A 534 -0.61 -15.67 -7.73
N GLN A 535 0.31 -14.96 -8.40
CA GLN A 535 0.28 -14.76 -9.86
C GLN A 535 1.03 -15.85 -10.64
N HIS A 536 0.67 -17.10 -10.36
CA HIS A 536 1.16 -18.31 -11.01
C HIS A 536 -0.02 -19.21 -11.37
N VAL A 537 0.14 -20.09 -12.37
CA VAL A 537 -0.86 -21.13 -12.68
C VAL A 537 -1.09 -22.12 -11.54
N HIS A 538 -0.19 -22.15 -10.56
CA HIS A 538 -0.27 -22.94 -9.34
C HIS A 538 -0.36 -22.04 -8.08
N GLY A 539 -0.81 -20.79 -8.23
CA GLY A 539 -0.83 -19.83 -7.13
C GLY A 539 -1.75 -20.24 -5.97
N THR A 540 -2.83 -20.97 -6.26
CA THR A 540 -3.73 -21.53 -5.24
C THR A 540 -3.00 -22.61 -4.42
N ASP A 541 -2.18 -23.42 -5.08
CA ASP A 541 -1.38 -24.48 -4.45
C ASP A 541 -0.24 -23.92 -3.58
N ASN A 542 0.38 -22.82 -4.02
CA ASN A 542 1.32 -22.07 -3.16
C ASN A 542 0.64 -21.63 -1.85
N ALA A 543 -0.54 -21.01 -1.94
CA ALA A 543 -1.28 -20.57 -0.77
C ALA A 543 -1.76 -21.74 0.12
N ARG A 544 -2.18 -22.87 -0.47
CA ARG A 544 -2.53 -24.10 0.27
C ARG A 544 -1.36 -24.62 1.10
N CYS A 545 -0.15 -24.61 0.54
CA CYS A 545 1.06 -25.01 1.27
C CYS A 545 1.34 -24.08 2.47
N LEU A 546 1.17 -22.76 2.31
CA LEU A 546 1.35 -21.80 3.42
C LEU A 546 0.29 -22.00 4.52
N ILE A 547 -0.96 -22.23 4.14
CA ILE A 547 -2.04 -22.56 5.08
C ILE A 547 -1.73 -23.85 5.83
N ALA A 548 -1.28 -24.90 5.13
CA ALA A 548 -0.92 -26.17 5.72
C ALA A 548 0.25 -26.03 6.72
N LEU A 549 1.29 -25.27 6.38
CA LEU A 549 2.39 -24.97 7.31
C LEU A 549 1.89 -24.32 8.62
N ALA A 550 1.02 -23.31 8.50
CA ALA A 550 0.47 -22.63 9.68
C ALA A 550 -0.42 -23.56 10.53
N LEU A 551 -1.30 -24.33 9.88
CA LEU A 551 -2.21 -25.26 10.57
C LEU A 551 -1.46 -26.40 11.25
N MET A 552 -0.47 -27.02 10.60
CA MET A 552 0.22 -28.19 11.17
C MET A 552 1.13 -27.84 12.35
N THR A 553 1.42 -26.56 12.55
CA THR A 553 2.28 -26.04 13.62
C THR A 553 1.52 -25.16 14.62
N GLY A 554 0.19 -25.02 14.49
CA GLY A 554 -0.63 -24.18 15.37
C GLY A 554 -0.28 -22.68 15.31
N GLN A 555 0.29 -22.20 14.21
CA GLN A 555 0.73 -20.81 14.03
C GLN A 555 -0.38 -19.90 13.48
N ILE A 556 -1.58 -19.98 14.07
CA ILE A 556 -2.74 -19.15 13.72
C ILE A 556 -3.66 -18.98 14.94
N GLY A 557 -4.48 -17.92 14.95
CA GLY A 557 -5.46 -17.69 16.03
C GLY A 557 -4.88 -17.06 17.29
N ARG A 558 -3.65 -16.53 17.23
CA ARG A 558 -2.96 -15.89 18.37
C ARG A 558 -2.17 -14.65 17.91
N PRO A 559 -1.98 -13.64 18.78
CA PRO A 559 -1.09 -12.53 18.49
C PRO A 559 0.33 -12.99 18.15
N GLY A 560 0.95 -12.37 17.15
CA GLY A 560 2.30 -12.74 16.68
C GLY A 560 2.36 -14.03 15.86
N THR A 561 1.22 -14.59 15.48
CA THR A 561 1.09 -15.72 14.56
C THR A 561 0.24 -15.34 13.34
N GLY A 562 0.04 -16.26 12.41
CA GLY A 562 -1.04 -16.15 11.43
C GLY A 562 -0.60 -16.06 9.98
N LEU A 563 -1.60 -15.80 9.14
CA LEU A 563 -1.54 -15.77 7.69
C LEU A 563 -1.97 -14.39 7.20
N HIS A 564 -1.07 -13.72 6.47
CA HIS A 564 -1.29 -12.38 5.97
C HIS A 564 -0.93 -12.24 4.49
N PRO A 565 -1.90 -12.39 3.57
CA PRO A 565 -1.73 -11.93 2.20
C PRO A 565 -1.67 -10.40 2.20
N LEU A 566 -0.50 -9.82 1.90
CA LEU A 566 -0.29 -8.38 1.81
C LEU A 566 -1.11 -7.80 0.65
N ARG A 567 -2.32 -7.31 0.95
CA ARG A 567 -3.28 -6.83 -0.05
C ARG A 567 -2.75 -5.59 -0.77
N GLY A 568 -2.91 -5.57 -2.09
CA GLY A 568 -2.30 -4.55 -2.97
C GLY A 568 -2.93 -3.16 -2.84
N GLN A 569 -4.10 -2.95 -3.44
CA GLN A 569 -4.76 -1.63 -3.50
C GLN A 569 -5.40 -1.24 -2.16
N ASN A 570 -5.53 0.07 -1.92
CA ASN A 570 -6.05 0.66 -0.67
C ASN A 570 -7.37 0.06 -0.20
N ASN A 571 -8.27 -0.31 -1.11
CA ASN A 571 -9.58 -0.85 -0.76
C ASN A 571 -9.88 -2.23 -1.34
N VAL A 572 -8.85 -3.01 -1.72
CA VAL A 572 -9.09 -4.31 -2.36
C VAL A 572 -9.78 -5.30 -1.41
N GLN A 573 -9.56 -5.16 -0.11
CA GLN A 573 -10.28 -5.92 0.91
C GLN A 573 -11.76 -5.51 0.91
N GLY A 574 -12.06 -4.23 1.08
CA GLY A 574 -13.43 -3.72 1.14
C GLY A 574 -14.23 -3.91 -0.15
N ALA A 575 -13.61 -3.74 -1.31
CA ALA A 575 -14.21 -4.04 -2.61
C ALA A 575 -14.59 -5.53 -2.75
N SER A 576 -13.74 -6.42 -2.23
CA SER A 576 -14.02 -7.86 -2.21
C SER A 576 -15.12 -8.21 -1.20
N ASP A 577 -15.08 -7.59 -0.02
CA ASP A 577 -16.09 -7.74 1.04
C ASP A 577 -17.45 -7.24 0.58
N ALA A 578 -17.50 -6.17 -0.21
CA ALA A 578 -18.70 -5.62 -0.82
C ALA A 578 -19.24 -6.47 -1.98
N GLY A 579 -18.58 -7.56 -2.36
CA GLY A 579 -19.09 -8.51 -3.35
C GLY A 579 -18.81 -8.17 -4.81
N LEU A 580 -17.75 -7.41 -5.13
CA LEU A 580 -17.27 -7.24 -6.52
C LEU A 580 -16.65 -8.53 -7.10
N ILE A 581 -17.21 -9.70 -6.79
CA ILE A 581 -16.67 -11.00 -7.17
C ILE A 581 -17.81 -11.79 -7.82
N PRO A 582 -17.59 -12.45 -8.97
CA PRO A 582 -18.68 -12.98 -9.78
C PRO A 582 -19.41 -14.17 -9.15
N MET A 583 -18.78 -14.86 -8.19
CA MET A 583 -19.32 -16.04 -7.53
C MET A 583 -19.93 -15.77 -6.14
N VAL A 584 -19.84 -14.55 -5.61
CA VAL A 584 -20.32 -14.23 -4.25
C VAL A 584 -21.01 -12.86 -4.17
N TYR A 585 -22.03 -12.76 -3.35
CA TYR A 585 -22.59 -11.54 -2.78
C TYR A 585 -21.65 -10.95 -1.71
N PRO A 586 -21.96 -9.75 -1.16
CA PRO A 586 -21.24 -9.21 0.00
C PRO A 586 -21.00 -10.23 1.13
N ASP A 587 -19.91 -10.07 1.87
CA ASP A 587 -19.42 -11.00 2.91
C ASP A 587 -19.10 -12.42 2.41
N TYR A 588 -18.68 -12.54 1.15
CA TYR A 588 -18.31 -13.82 0.49
C TYR A 588 -19.45 -14.86 0.48
N GLN A 589 -20.71 -14.42 0.53
CA GLN A 589 -21.87 -15.32 0.54
C GLN A 589 -22.17 -15.82 -0.88
N SER A 590 -22.23 -17.14 -1.10
CA SER A 590 -22.35 -17.71 -2.46
C SER A 590 -23.62 -17.27 -3.19
N VAL A 591 -23.49 -16.93 -4.49
CA VAL A 591 -24.64 -16.63 -5.36
C VAL A 591 -25.51 -17.86 -5.66
N THR A 592 -24.94 -19.06 -5.51
CA THR A 592 -25.64 -20.32 -5.80
C THR A 592 -26.52 -20.79 -4.65
N ASP A 593 -26.39 -20.21 -3.44
CA ASP A 593 -27.23 -20.58 -2.30
C ASP A 593 -28.59 -19.87 -2.40
N PRO A 594 -29.71 -20.61 -2.53
CA PRO A 594 -31.03 -20.02 -2.68
C PRO A 594 -31.48 -19.23 -1.43
N LYS A 595 -31.00 -19.56 -0.22
CA LYS A 595 -31.35 -18.83 1.00
C LYS A 595 -30.66 -17.46 1.03
N ILE A 596 -29.38 -17.43 0.65
CA ILE A 596 -28.61 -16.19 0.52
C ILE A 596 -29.24 -15.32 -0.56
N ARG A 597 -29.50 -15.87 -1.75
CA ARG A 597 -30.14 -15.14 -2.84
C ARG A 597 -31.49 -14.54 -2.43
N ALA A 598 -32.34 -15.30 -1.72
CA ALA A 598 -33.61 -14.78 -1.21
C ALA A 598 -33.43 -13.65 -0.18
N SER A 599 -32.40 -13.72 0.67
CA SER A 599 -32.07 -12.65 1.62
C SER A 599 -31.67 -11.35 0.92
N PHE A 600 -30.80 -11.43 -0.10
CA PHE A 600 -30.41 -10.26 -0.90
C PHE A 600 -31.56 -9.71 -1.74
N ALA A 601 -32.37 -10.57 -2.34
CA ALA A 601 -33.57 -10.16 -3.08
C ALA A 601 -34.52 -9.36 -2.17
N LYS A 602 -34.77 -9.86 -0.95
CA LYS A 602 -35.54 -9.13 0.06
C LYS A 602 -34.90 -7.80 0.43
N ALA A 603 -33.59 -7.75 0.69
CA ALA A 603 -32.88 -6.52 1.04
C ALA A 603 -32.95 -5.47 -0.08
N TRP A 604 -33.05 -5.92 -1.33
CA TRP A 604 -33.14 -5.05 -2.51
C TRP A 604 -34.56 -4.86 -3.03
N ASN A 605 -35.59 -5.30 -2.30
CA ASN A 605 -37.00 -5.22 -2.68
C ASN A 605 -37.31 -5.83 -4.06
N MET A 606 -36.77 -7.01 -4.33
CA MET A 606 -36.95 -7.76 -5.58
C MET A 606 -37.37 -9.21 -5.31
N GLU A 607 -37.98 -9.84 -6.32
CA GLU A 607 -38.24 -11.28 -6.30
C GLU A 607 -36.92 -12.07 -6.51
N PRO A 608 -36.66 -13.16 -5.75
CA PRO A 608 -35.43 -13.93 -5.83
C PRO A 608 -35.08 -14.49 -7.22
N GLU A 609 -36.09 -14.76 -8.05
CA GLU A 609 -35.95 -15.30 -9.41
C GLU A 609 -35.40 -14.27 -10.41
N LEU A 610 -35.40 -12.98 -10.04
CA LEU A 610 -34.83 -11.92 -10.89
C LEU A 610 -33.31 -11.84 -10.77
N LEU A 611 -32.73 -12.39 -9.68
CA LEU A 611 -31.30 -12.47 -9.47
C LEU A 611 -30.73 -13.76 -10.10
N ASP A 612 -29.60 -13.61 -10.79
CA ASP A 612 -28.92 -14.74 -11.44
C ASP A 612 -28.40 -15.75 -10.41
N ASP A 613 -28.67 -17.03 -10.62
CA ASP A 613 -28.31 -18.13 -9.72
C ASP A 613 -26.99 -18.83 -10.07
N GLN A 614 -26.32 -18.42 -11.15
CA GLN A 614 -25.01 -18.94 -11.51
C GLN A 614 -23.90 -17.92 -11.28
N PRO A 615 -22.67 -18.38 -11.01
CA PRO A 615 -21.49 -17.53 -11.04
C PRO A 615 -21.34 -16.81 -12.39
N GLY A 616 -20.90 -15.55 -12.35
CA GLY A 616 -20.49 -14.82 -13.55
C GLY A 616 -19.08 -15.18 -14.03
N LEU A 617 -18.67 -14.54 -15.12
CA LEU A 617 -17.33 -14.66 -15.68
C LEU A 617 -16.31 -13.78 -14.94
N THR A 618 -15.05 -14.22 -14.88
CA THR A 618 -13.94 -13.44 -14.33
C THR A 618 -13.31 -12.48 -15.34
N VAL A 619 -12.50 -11.51 -14.91
CA VAL A 619 -11.88 -10.48 -15.78
C VAL A 619 -11.29 -11.05 -17.09
N VAL A 620 -10.41 -12.03 -17.00
CA VAL A 620 -9.74 -12.61 -18.18
C VAL A 620 -10.73 -13.42 -19.04
N GLU A 621 -11.66 -14.13 -18.41
CA GLU A 621 -12.73 -14.85 -19.13
C GLU A 621 -13.68 -13.89 -19.86
N ILE A 622 -13.91 -12.70 -19.32
CA ILE A 622 -14.69 -11.65 -19.97
C ILE A 622 -13.98 -11.17 -21.25
N MET A 623 -12.66 -10.97 -21.24
CA MET A 623 -11.92 -10.61 -22.47
C MET A 623 -12.07 -11.67 -23.58
N HIS A 624 -11.95 -12.95 -23.22
CA HIS A 624 -12.24 -14.04 -24.16
C HIS A 624 -13.71 -14.05 -24.61
N ALA A 625 -14.66 -13.83 -23.70
CA ALA A 625 -16.08 -13.81 -24.03
C ALA A 625 -16.49 -12.62 -24.93
N ILE A 626 -15.76 -11.50 -24.87
CA ILE A 626 -15.93 -10.38 -25.78
C ILE A 626 -15.52 -10.78 -27.20
N THR A 627 -14.34 -11.40 -27.36
CA THR A 627 -13.87 -11.85 -28.67
C THR A 627 -14.72 -12.99 -29.26
N ASP A 628 -15.33 -13.81 -28.41
CA ASP A 628 -16.35 -14.80 -28.78
C ASP A 628 -17.73 -14.18 -29.15
N GLY A 629 -17.92 -12.87 -28.97
CA GLY A 629 -19.19 -12.17 -29.21
C GLY A 629 -20.31 -12.49 -28.21
N LYS A 630 -19.97 -13.08 -27.05
CA LYS A 630 -20.88 -13.39 -25.94
C LYS A 630 -21.11 -12.18 -25.04
N ILE A 631 -20.06 -11.41 -24.76
CA ILE A 631 -20.13 -10.11 -24.09
C ILE A 631 -20.06 -9.02 -25.15
N ARG A 632 -20.99 -8.07 -25.08
CA ARG A 632 -21.14 -6.98 -26.06
C ARG A 632 -21.08 -5.59 -25.42
N GLY A 633 -21.43 -5.50 -24.14
CA GLY A 633 -21.32 -4.26 -23.37
C GLY A 633 -20.49 -4.45 -22.11
N LEU A 634 -19.62 -3.48 -21.83
CA LEU A 634 -18.79 -3.46 -20.62
C LEU A 634 -18.85 -2.07 -19.96
N TYR A 635 -19.07 -2.04 -18.65
CA TYR A 635 -18.91 -0.83 -17.83
C TYR A 635 -17.68 -0.97 -16.94
N VAL A 636 -16.67 -0.12 -17.14
CA VAL A 636 -15.44 -0.10 -16.34
C VAL A 636 -15.45 1.11 -15.42
N GLN A 637 -15.39 0.89 -14.12
CA GLN A 637 -15.20 1.92 -13.10
C GLN A 637 -13.77 1.84 -12.56
N GLY A 638 -12.97 2.90 -12.76
CA GLY A 638 -11.69 3.09 -12.09
C GLY A 638 -10.70 1.93 -12.24
N GLU A 639 -10.70 1.26 -13.40
CA GLU A 639 -9.76 0.19 -13.77
C GLU A 639 -9.17 0.44 -15.16
N ASN A 640 -8.05 -0.21 -15.46
CA ASN A 640 -7.34 -0.02 -16.72
C ASN A 640 -6.89 -1.34 -17.39
N PRO A 641 -7.84 -2.24 -17.73
CA PRO A 641 -7.53 -3.54 -18.34
C PRO A 641 -6.67 -3.46 -19.61
N ALA A 642 -6.80 -2.40 -20.43
CA ALA A 642 -5.96 -2.20 -21.62
C ALA A 642 -4.44 -2.10 -21.33
N MET A 643 -4.07 -1.94 -20.05
CA MET A 643 -2.68 -1.90 -19.58
C MET A 643 -2.39 -2.97 -18.51
N SER A 644 -3.35 -3.26 -17.62
CA SER A 644 -3.14 -4.18 -16.49
C SER A 644 -3.35 -5.67 -16.80
N ASP A 645 -4.14 -6.01 -17.81
CA ASP A 645 -4.48 -7.41 -18.10
C ASP A 645 -3.30 -8.16 -18.75
N PRO A 646 -3.21 -9.49 -18.56
CA PRO A 646 -2.23 -10.29 -19.27
C PRO A 646 -2.53 -10.28 -20.77
N ASP A 647 -1.52 -10.54 -21.60
CA ASP A 647 -1.64 -10.43 -23.06
C ASP A 647 -2.38 -9.14 -23.46
N ALA A 648 -1.80 -8.00 -23.07
CA ALA A 648 -2.46 -6.71 -23.23
C ALA A 648 -2.81 -6.38 -24.70
N ASN A 649 -2.20 -7.05 -25.68
CA ASN A 649 -2.60 -6.93 -27.08
C ASN A 649 -4.01 -7.52 -27.29
N HIS A 650 -4.25 -8.74 -26.82
CA HIS A 650 -5.57 -9.37 -26.84
C HIS A 650 -6.62 -8.55 -26.08
N ALA A 651 -6.30 -8.08 -24.87
CA ALA A 651 -7.23 -7.27 -24.08
C ALA A 651 -7.64 -5.98 -24.81
N ARG A 652 -6.70 -5.30 -25.48
CA ARG A 652 -6.99 -4.09 -26.28
C ARG A 652 -7.86 -4.38 -27.49
N GLU A 653 -7.61 -5.50 -28.19
CA GLU A 653 -8.44 -5.94 -29.32
C GLU A 653 -9.85 -6.30 -28.86
N ALA A 654 -9.99 -7.01 -27.74
CA ALA A 654 -11.28 -7.33 -27.13
C ALA A 654 -12.06 -6.05 -26.79
N LEU A 655 -11.46 -5.12 -26.04
CA LEU A 655 -12.10 -3.85 -25.69
C LEU A 655 -12.50 -3.02 -26.91
N ALA A 656 -11.68 -3.02 -27.97
CA ALA A 656 -11.99 -2.34 -29.22
C ALA A 656 -13.16 -2.98 -29.98
N ALA A 657 -13.41 -4.29 -29.81
CA ALA A 657 -14.46 -5.05 -30.48
C ALA A 657 -15.85 -4.95 -29.82
N LEU A 658 -15.94 -4.44 -28.59
CA LEU A 658 -17.22 -4.25 -27.89
C LEU A 658 -18.20 -3.40 -28.71
N ASP A 659 -19.49 -3.72 -28.63
CA ASP A 659 -20.55 -2.88 -29.22
C ASP A 659 -20.70 -1.57 -28.42
N HIS A 660 -20.48 -1.62 -27.10
CA HIS A 660 -20.55 -0.45 -26.22
C HIS A 660 -19.65 -0.58 -24.99
N LEU A 661 -18.72 0.36 -24.81
CA LEU A 661 -17.82 0.45 -23.66
C LEU A 661 -18.02 1.79 -22.94
N VAL A 662 -18.39 1.74 -21.66
CA VAL A 662 -18.49 2.93 -20.80
C VAL A 662 -17.33 2.89 -19.80
N VAL A 663 -16.58 3.98 -19.69
CA VAL A 663 -15.47 4.10 -18.75
C VAL A 663 -15.72 5.28 -17.82
N GLN A 664 -15.76 5.00 -16.51
CA GLN A 664 -15.80 6.00 -15.46
C GLN A 664 -14.41 6.10 -14.83
N ASP A 665 -13.71 7.21 -15.05
CA ASP A 665 -12.32 7.39 -14.62
C ASP A 665 -12.04 8.88 -14.34
N ILE A 666 -10.90 9.15 -13.69
CA ILE A 666 -10.40 10.49 -13.38
C ILE A 666 -9.47 11.04 -14.48
N PHE A 667 -8.92 10.15 -15.33
CA PHE A 667 -8.02 10.49 -16.43
C PHE A 667 -8.40 9.75 -17.71
N LEU A 668 -7.95 10.27 -18.86
CA LEU A 668 -7.89 9.48 -20.07
C LEU A 668 -6.82 8.39 -19.91
N THR A 669 -7.24 7.20 -19.51
CA THR A 669 -6.43 5.97 -19.45
C THR A 669 -6.46 5.24 -20.79
N GLU A 670 -5.58 4.24 -20.94
CA GLU A 670 -5.54 3.37 -22.12
C GLU A 670 -6.89 2.68 -22.36
N THR A 671 -7.61 2.33 -21.29
CA THR A 671 -8.96 1.78 -21.37
C THR A 671 -9.99 2.85 -21.74
N ALA A 672 -9.92 4.03 -21.12
CA ALA A 672 -10.80 5.16 -21.45
C ALA A 672 -10.64 5.58 -22.92
N TYR A 673 -9.43 5.52 -23.48
CA TYR A 673 -9.18 5.79 -24.89
C TYR A 673 -9.95 4.86 -25.83
N LEU A 674 -10.32 3.66 -25.40
CA LEU A 674 -11.14 2.71 -26.17
C LEU A 674 -12.64 2.86 -25.89
N ALA A 675 -13.06 3.74 -24.98
CA ALA A 675 -14.46 3.88 -24.60
C ALA A 675 -15.32 4.49 -25.72
N ASP A 676 -16.61 4.20 -25.67
CA ASP A 676 -17.66 4.90 -26.43
C ASP A 676 -18.21 6.09 -25.63
N VAL A 677 -18.27 5.97 -24.29
CA VAL A 677 -18.60 7.06 -23.37
C VAL A 677 -17.61 7.09 -22.20
N ILE A 678 -17.10 8.28 -21.89
CA ILE A 678 -16.26 8.54 -20.71
C ILE A 678 -17.04 9.41 -19.72
N LEU A 679 -17.13 8.97 -18.48
CA LEU A 679 -17.79 9.67 -17.38
C LEU A 679 -16.74 10.19 -16.39
N PRO A 680 -16.50 11.52 -16.28
CA PRO A 680 -15.48 12.08 -15.40
C PRO A 680 -15.86 11.91 -13.93
N ALA A 681 -15.01 11.19 -13.20
CA ALA A 681 -15.25 10.78 -11.82
C ALA A 681 -14.45 11.59 -10.79
N SER A 682 -14.73 11.34 -9.51
CA SER A 682 -13.99 11.91 -8.38
C SER A 682 -12.70 11.16 -8.06
N ALA A 683 -11.64 11.89 -7.76
CA ALA A 683 -10.46 11.36 -7.07
C ALA A 683 -10.82 10.96 -5.63
N PHE A 684 -9.95 10.18 -5.00
CA PHE A 684 -10.06 9.89 -3.57
C PHE A 684 -10.26 11.14 -2.68
N PRO A 685 -9.44 12.21 -2.76
CA PRO A 685 -9.63 13.40 -1.90
C PRO A 685 -10.86 14.25 -2.27
N GLU A 686 -11.68 13.84 -3.24
CA GLU A 686 -12.85 14.60 -3.75
C GLU A 686 -14.19 14.03 -3.27
N LYS A 687 -14.16 13.01 -2.41
CA LYS A 687 -15.36 12.29 -1.94
C LYS A 687 -15.27 11.85 -0.47
N ASN A 688 -16.43 11.57 0.09
CA ASN A 688 -16.58 10.88 1.37
C ASN A 688 -16.90 9.40 1.13
N GLY A 689 -16.46 8.53 2.03
CA GLY A 689 -16.78 7.10 2.00
C GLY A 689 -15.86 6.33 2.93
N THR A 690 -16.02 5.01 2.97
CA THR A 690 -15.17 4.15 3.78
C THR A 690 -14.23 3.30 2.93
N PHE A 691 -13.07 3.00 3.49
CA PHE A 691 -12.03 2.20 2.86
C PHE A 691 -11.53 1.17 3.85
N THR A 692 -11.54 -0.09 3.43
CA THR A 692 -11.09 -1.21 4.24
C THR A 692 -9.68 -1.62 3.83
N ASN A 693 -8.75 -1.46 4.76
CA ASN A 693 -7.34 -1.80 4.53
C ASN A 693 -7.09 -3.33 4.64
N THR A 694 -5.83 -3.72 4.44
CA THR A 694 -5.37 -5.11 4.49
C THR A 694 -5.55 -5.78 5.86
N ASP A 695 -5.67 -5.00 6.93
CA ASP A 695 -5.81 -5.48 8.31
C ASP A 695 -7.29 -5.55 8.74
N ARG A 696 -8.23 -5.44 7.79
CA ARG A 696 -9.69 -5.41 8.03
C ARG A 696 -10.14 -4.20 8.84
N ILE A 697 -9.42 -3.09 8.73
CA ILE A 697 -9.77 -1.83 9.37
C ILE A 697 -10.59 -1.01 8.37
N VAL A 698 -11.86 -0.77 8.68
CA VAL A 698 -12.76 0.14 7.95
C VAL A 698 -12.42 1.55 8.40
N GLN A 699 -11.96 2.40 7.48
CA GLN A 699 -11.47 3.75 7.77
C GLN A 699 -12.27 4.81 7.02
N MET A 700 -12.47 5.95 7.66
CA MET A 700 -13.17 7.10 7.10
C MET A 700 -12.27 7.88 6.12
N GLY A 701 -12.66 7.90 4.84
CA GLY A 701 -12.12 8.83 3.85
C GLY A 701 -13.00 10.07 3.73
N ARG A 702 -12.39 11.25 3.84
CA ARG A 702 -13.10 12.53 3.81
C ARG A 702 -12.72 13.39 2.61
N GLN A 703 -13.71 14.11 2.11
CA GLN A 703 -13.57 15.07 1.02
C GLN A 703 -12.70 16.26 1.45
N ALA A 704 -11.51 16.32 0.89
CA ALA A 704 -10.55 17.41 1.06
C ALA A 704 -10.85 18.56 0.11
N ILE A 705 -11.01 18.24 -1.18
CA ILE A 705 -11.17 19.19 -2.29
C ILE A 705 -12.43 18.88 -3.12
N ASN A 706 -12.81 19.78 -4.01
CA ASN A 706 -13.93 19.59 -4.94
C ASN A 706 -13.45 18.93 -6.25
N PRO A 707 -14.27 18.07 -6.89
CA PRO A 707 -14.02 17.59 -8.25
C PRO A 707 -13.80 18.73 -9.25
N PRO A 708 -12.96 18.55 -10.29
CA PRO A 708 -12.70 19.59 -11.27
C PRO A 708 -13.81 19.71 -12.33
N GLY A 709 -14.11 20.94 -12.75
CA GLY A 709 -15.10 21.21 -13.80
C GLY A 709 -16.49 20.66 -13.47
N ASP A 710 -17.06 19.90 -14.40
CA ASP A 710 -18.36 19.25 -14.26
C ASP A 710 -18.25 17.81 -13.74
N ALA A 711 -17.06 17.33 -13.36
CA ALA A 711 -16.87 15.98 -12.82
C ALA A 711 -17.78 15.72 -11.61
N LYS A 712 -18.24 14.48 -11.44
CA LYS A 712 -19.15 14.09 -10.37
C LYS A 712 -18.56 12.99 -9.51
N GLN A 713 -19.03 12.89 -8.26
CA GLN A 713 -18.63 11.80 -7.38
C GLN A 713 -19.09 10.45 -7.96
N ASP A 714 -18.26 9.43 -7.83
CA ASP A 714 -18.51 8.10 -8.40
C ASP A 714 -19.87 7.54 -7.98
N LEU A 715 -20.21 7.67 -6.69
CA LEU A 715 -21.48 7.20 -6.14
C LEU A 715 -22.69 7.83 -6.83
N TRP A 716 -22.60 9.13 -7.17
CA TRP A 716 -23.66 9.81 -7.92
C TRP A 716 -23.79 9.23 -9.32
N ILE A 717 -22.66 8.98 -10.01
CA ILE A 717 -22.66 8.43 -11.37
C ILE A 717 -23.28 7.03 -11.38
N ILE A 718 -22.88 6.17 -10.44
CA ILE A 718 -23.44 4.81 -10.29
C ILE A 718 -24.96 4.87 -10.04
N GLN A 719 -25.41 5.78 -9.16
CA GLN A 719 -26.84 5.97 -8.92
C GLN A 719 -27.60 6.43 -10.18
N GLN A 720 -27.03 7.36 -10.95
CA GLN A 720 -27.64 7.84 -12.19
C GLN A 720 -27.70 6.77 -13.29
N MET A 721 -26.70 5.91 -13.37
CA MET A 721 -26.72 4.73 -14.24
C MET A 721 -27.78 3.75 -13.80
N GLY A 722 -27.89 3.46 -12.50
CA GLY A 722 -28.93 2.60 -11.93
C GLY A 722 -30.34 3.05 -12.27
N GLN A 723 -30.65 4.34 -12.05
CA GLN A 723 -31.95 4.92 -12.38
C GLN A 723 -32.33 4.72 -13.86
N ARG A 724 -31.38 4.93 -14.78
CA ARG A 724 -31.61 4.75 -16.23
C ARG A 724 -31.66 3.29 -16.67
N LEU A 725 -31.07 2.38 -15.90
CA LEU A 725 -31.17 0.93 -16.13
C LEU A 725 -32.45 0.33 -15.53
N GLY A 726 -33.29 1.15 -14.88
CA GLY A 726 -34.59 0.76 -14.32
C GLY A 726 -34.56 0.43 -12.82
N CYS A 727 -33.49 0.79 -12.10
CA CYS A 727 -33.39 0.60 -10.66
C CYS A 727 -34.01 1.79 -9.90
N ASP A 728 -34.90 1.53 -8.94
CA ASP A 728 -35.53 2.58 -8.11
C ASP A 728 -34.60 3.01 -6.95
N TRP A 729 -33.52 3.71 -7.28
CA TRP A 729 -32.52 4.17 -6.31
C TRP A 729 -32.64 5.66 -6.02
N ASN A 730 -32.50 6.03 -4.75
CA ASN A 730 -32.67 7.41 -4.29
C ASN A 730 -31.83 7.75 -3.04
N TYR A 731 -30.65 7.13 -2.90
CA TYR A 731 -29.70 7.40 -1.83
C TYR A 731 -29.31 8.89 -1.81
N LYS A 732 -29.43 9.52 -0.64
CA LYS A 732 -29.15 10.94 -0.42
C LYS A 732 -27.77 11.19 0.14
N HIS A 733 -27.21 10.21 0.84
CA HIS A 733 -25.90 10.31 1.44
C HIS A 733 -25.20 8.95 1.44
N VAL A 734 -23.86 8.95 1.41
CA VAL A 734 -23.04 7.72 1.41
C VAL A 734 -23.30 6.84 2.64
N SER A 735 -23.68 7.44 3.77
CA SER A 735 -24.05 6.73 4.99
C SER A 735 -25.26 5.82 4.83
N GLU A 736 -26.21 6.16 3.94
CA GLU A 736 -27.40 5.31 3.69
C GLU A 736 -27.00 4.03 2.95
N VAL A 737 -26.02 4.12 2.05
CA VAL A 737 -25.45 2.95 1.38
C VAL A 737 -24.69 2.08 2.37
N PHE A 738 -23.85 2.71 3.21
CA PHE A 738 -23.12 2.00 4.26
C PHE A 738 -24.08 1.32 5.25
N ASP A 739 -25.21 1.94 5.56
CA ASP A 739 -26.24 1.32 6.41
C ASP A 739 -26.88 0.10 5.74
N GLU A 740 -27.17 0.14 4.44
CA GLU A 740 -27.62 -1.05 3.70
C GLU A 740 -26.55 -2.17 3.71
N MET A 741 -25.27 -1.80 3.61
CA MET A 741 -24.16 -2.76 3.73
C MET A 741 -24.18 -3.46 5.09
N ARG A 742 -24.34 -2.73 6.20
CA ARG A 742 -24.44 -3.31 7.55
C ARG A 742 -25.55 -4.35 7.69
N HIS A 743 -26.67 -4.15 6.99
CA HIS A 743 -27.79 -5.08 7.01
C HIS A 743 -27.57 -6.35 6.18
N THR A 744 -26.64 -6.30 5.22
CA THR A 744 -26.34 -7.42 4.30
C THR A 744 -24.99 -8.08 4.57
N MET A 745 -24.15 -7.46 5.40
CA MET A 745 -22.80 -7.89 5.76
C MET A 745 -22.68 -8.07 7.27
N PRO A 746 -22.97 -9.28 7.81
CA PRO A 746 -22.83 -9.57 9.23
C PRO A 746 -21.48 -9.18 9.85
N SER A 747 -20.39 -9.22 9.07
CA SER A 747 -19.04 -8.91 9.54
C SER A 747 -18.88 -7.46 10.02
N ILE A 748 -19.67 -6.52 9.50
CA ILE A 748 -19.62 -5.08 9.83
C ILE A 748 -20.92 -4.55 10.45
N ALA A 749 -21.89 -5.41 10.78
CA ALA A 749 -23.22 -5.00 11.24
C ALA A 749 -23.18 -4.02 12.43
N GLY A 750 -22.19 -4.17 13.32
CA GLY A 750 -21.98 -3.33 14.50
C GLY A 750 -21.20 -2.02 14.27
N ILE A 751 -20.75 -1.74 13.05
CA ILE A 751 -20.01 -0.53 12.72
C ILE A 751 -21.02 0.50 12.20
N THR A 752 -21.42 1.49 13.01
CA THR A 752 -22.30 2.57 12.53
C THR A 752 -21.51 3.67 11.83
N TRP A 753 -22.18 4.47 11.00
CA TRP A 753 -21.56 5.62 10.33
C TRP A 753 -21.06 6.66 11.35
N GLU A 754 -21.87 6.97 12.37
CA GLU A 754 -21.53 7.93 13.44
C GLU A 754 -20.31 7.47 14.24
N ARG A 755 -20.15 6.15 14.42
CA ARG A 755 -18.96 5.59 15.05
C ARG A 755 -17.72 5.83 14.20
N LEU A 756 -17.79 5.59 12.89
CA LEU A 756 -16.68 5.84 11.99
C LEU A 756 -16.32 7.34 11.89
N GLU A 757 -17.32 8.23 11.92
CA GLU A 757 -17.06 9.67 11.95
C GLU A 757 -16.34 10.11 13.23
N ARG A 758 -16.64 9.47 14.36
CA ARG A 758 -16.04 9.76 15.68
C ARG A 758 -14.66 9.12 15.86
N GLU A 759 -14.50 7.86 15.44
CA GLU A 759 -13.32 7.03 15.73
C GLU A 759 -12.34 6.95 14.56
N ASP A 760 -12.69 7.45 13.37
CA ASP A 760 -11.95 7.41 12.10
C ASP A 760 -11.65 6.01 11.54
N ALA A 761 -11.62 4.97 12.37
CA ALA A 761 -11.23 3.62 12.01
C ALA A 761 -11.82 2.58 12.97
N VAL A 762 -12.42 1.50 12.43
CA VAL A 762 -12.94 0.37 13.22
C VAL A 762 -12.54 -0.94 12.55
N THR A 763 -12.05 -1.91 13.33
CA THR A 763 -11.64 -3.24 12.81
C THR A 763 -12.81 -4.21 12.79
N TYR A 764 -12.94 -5.01 11.74
CA TYR A 764 -13.92 -6.09 11.67
C TYR A 764 -13.26 -7.48 11.81
N PRO A 765 -14.00 -8.52 12.26
CA PRO A 765 -15.44 -8.55 12.50
C PRO A 765 -15.90 -7.70 13.69
N CYS A 766 -17.06 -7.06 13.54
CA CYS A 766 -17.74 -6.26 14.55
C CYS A 766 -19.25 -6.53 14.39
N LEU A 767 -19.74 -7.55 15.11
CA LEU A 767 -21.06 -8.13 14.85
C LEU A 767 -22.21 -7.31 15.45
N LYS A 768 -21.98 -6.63 16.57
CA LYS A 768 -22.97 -5.82 17.27
C LYS A 768 -22.45 -4.42 17.56
N GLU A 769 -23.38 -3.46 17.60
CA GLU A 769 -23.03 -2.09 17.99
C GLU A 769 -22.42 -2.07 19.40
N GLY A 770 -21.29 -1.38 19.54
CA GLY A 770 -20.53 -1.32 20.79
C GLY A 770 -19.40 -2.36 20.91
N ASP A 771 -19.36 -3.38 20.04
CA ASP A 771 -18.24 -4.32 20.01
C ASP A 771 -16.92 -3.59 19.64
N PRO A 772 -15.78 -3.90 20.28
CA PRO A 772 -14.51 -3.23 19.98
C PRO A 772 -13.91 -3.62 18.61
N GLY A 773 -14.40 -4.70 17.99
CA GLY A 773 -13.83 -5.32 16.80
C GLY A 773 -12.65 -6.27 17.11
N ASP A 774 -12.48 -7.30 16.29
CA ASP A 774 -11.48 -8.35 16.51
C ASP A 774 -10.27 -8.24 15.56
N PRO A 775 -9.11 -7.75 16.03
CA PRO A 775 -7.90 -7.66 15.21
C PRO A 775 -7.28 -9.03 14.93
N VAL A 776 -7.45 -10.00 15.83
CA VAL A 776 -7.00 -11.39 15.66
C VAL A 776 -8.22 -12.29 15.59
N VAL A 777 -8.34 -13.05 14.49
CA VAL A 777 -9.46 -13.97 14.26
C VAL A 777 -9.00 -15.43 14.31
N PHE A 778 -9.98 -16.35 14.34
CA PHE A 778 -9.77 -17.80 14.46
C PHE A 778 -9.16 -18.23 15.81
N MET A 779 -9.45 -17.50 16.88
CA MET A 779 -8.97 -17.84 18.22
C MET A 779 -9.54 -19.18 18.71
N GLU A 780 -10.84 -19.43 18.50
CA GLU A 780 -11.54 -20.63 19.01
C GLU A 780 -12.03 -21.59 17.91
N GLU A 781 -12.55 -21.06 16.81
CA GLU A 781 -13.08 -21.84 15.69
C GLU A 781 -12.78 -21.17 14.35
N PHE A 782 -12.93 -21.92 13.26
CA PHE A 782 -12.87 -21.42 11.89
C PHE A 782 -14.29 -21.28 11.31
N PRO A 783 -14.57 -20.25 10.49
CA PRO A 783 -15.87 -20.04 9.85
C PRO A 783 -16.15 -21.04 8.71
N ARG A 784 -16.12 -22.33 9.04
CA ARG A 784 -16.49 -23.45 8.18
C ARG A 784 -17.58 -24.24 8.89
N GLU A 785 -18.37 -25.01 8.13
CA GLU A 785 -19.50 -25.80 8.65
C GLU A 785 -19.14 -26.67 9.88
N SER A 786 -17.90 -27.18 9.94
CA SER A 786 -17.42 -28.03 11.03
C SER A 786 -16.75 -27.28 12.21
N GLY A 787 -16.61 -25.95 12.14
CA GLY A 787 -15.76 -25.17 13.07
C GLY A 787 -14.25 -25.41 12.90
N ARG A 788 -13.84 -26.34 12.03
CA ARG A 788 -12.46 -26.79 11.82
C ARG A 788 -11.91 -26.40 10.45
N ALA A 789 -10.63 -26.04 10.42
CA ALA A 789 -9.88 -25.79 9.20
C ALA A 789 -9.60 -27.10 8.45
N ARG A 790 -9.33 -27.03 7.15
CA ARG A 790 -9.07 -28.19 6.28
C ARG A 790 -7.67 -28.11 5.70
N PHE A 791 -6.92 -29.21 5.82
CA PHE A 791 -5.72 -29.41 5.02
C PHE A 791 -6.08 -29.78 3.59
N VAL A 792 -5.40 -29.16 2.64
CA VAL A 792 -5.55 -29.43 1.20
C VAL A 792 -4.15 -29.68 0.64
N PRO A 793 -3.80 -30.93 0.31
CA PRO A 793 -2.51 -31.25 -0.28
C PRO A 793 -2.34 -30.59 -1.65
N ALA A 794 -1.10 -30.22 -1.97
CA ALA A 794 -0.74 -29.57 -3.22
C ALA A 794 0.43 -30.31 -3.89
N ASP A 795 0.41 -30.38 -5.23
CA ASP A 795 1.43 -31.05 -6.04
C ASP A 795 2.20 -30.02 -6.89
N ILE A 796 3.38 -30.40 -7.38
CA ILE A 796 4.23 -29.53 -8.21
C ILE A 796 3.66 -29.48 -9.62
N ILE A 797 3.15 -28.31 -10.00
CA ILE A 797 2.71 -28.01 -11.37
C ILE A 797 3.68 -26.96 -11.93
N PRO A 798 4.37 -27.25 -13.05
CA PRO A 798 5.28 -26.29 -13.65
C PRO A 798 4.52 -25.12 -14.29
N ALA A 799 5.21 -23.99 -14.46
CA ALA A 799 4.74 -22.82 -15.18
C ALA A 799 4.27 -23.22 -16.58
N ASN A 800 3.28 -22.48 -17.08
CA ASN A 800 2.72 -22.74 -18.40
C ASN A 800 3.75 -22.47 -19.51
N GLU A 801 4.62 -21.47 -19.32
CA GLU A 801 5.59 -21.04 -20.34
C GLU A 801 7.04 -21.02 -19.81
N ARG A 802 7.73 -22.16 -19.90
CA ARG A 802 9.14 -22.30 -19.50
C ARG A 802 10.13 -21.81 -20.58
N PRO A 803 11.31 -21.31 -20.19
CA PRO A 803 12.37 -20.95 -21.13
C PRO A 803 12.75 -22.11 -22.07
N ASP A 804 13.08 -21.76 -23.30
CA ASP A 804 13.56 -22.69 -24.33
C ASP A 804 14.73 -22.09 -25.11
N ALA A 805 15.10 -22.71 -26.24
CA ALA A 805 16.23 -22.25 -27.05
C ALA A 805 15.99 -20.89 -27.74
N GLU A 806 14.73 -20.52 -27.98
CA GLU A 806 14.37 -19.26 -28.67
C GLU A 806 14.13 -18.13 -27.66
N TYR A 807 13.53 -18.45 -26.52
CA TYR A 807 13.21 -17.55 -25.41
C TYR A 807 13.89 -18.05 -24.11
N PRO A 808 15.21 -17.83 -23.95
CA PRO A 808 16.00 -18.48 -22.91
C PRO A 808 15.94 -17.82 -21.51
N MET A 809 15.25 -16.69 -21.37
CA MET A 809 15.19 -15.93 -20.12
C MET A 809 13.77 -15.87 -19.55
N VAL A 810 13.66 -15.59 -18.25
CA VAL A 810 12.38 -15.39 -17.56
C VAL A 810 12.10 -13.90 -17.35
N LEU A 811 10.92 -13.44 -17.75
CA LEU A 811 10.38 -12.14 -17.38
C LEU A 811 9.61 -12.25 -16.05
N ILE A 812 10.00 -11.43 -15.09
CA ILE A 812 9.31 -11.24 -13.82
C ILE A 812 8.77 -9.82 -13.78
N THR A 813 7.45 -9.66 -13.73
CA THR A 813 6.83 -8.33 -13.59
C THR A 813 6.69 -7.93 -12.14
N GLY A 814 6.76 -6.63 -11.83
CA GLY A 814 6.45 -6.17 -10.47
C GLY A 814 6.23 -4.67 -10.35
N ARG A 815 6.69 -4.11 -9.24
CA ARG A 815 6.37 -2.75 -8.80
C ARG A 815 7.63 -1.94 -8.54
N GLN A 816 7.42 -0.65 -8.43
CA GLN A 816 8.41 0.37 -8.10
C GLN A 816 7.85 1.26 -6.98
N LEU A 817 8.73 1.80 -6.13
CA LEU A 817 8.29 2.48 -4.92
C LEU A 817 7.53 3.77 -5.25
N GLU A 818 7.99 4.50 -6.24
CA GLU A 818 7.51 5.81 -6.67
C GLU A 818 6.20 5.68 -7.42
N HIS A 819 6.04 4.59 -8.20
CA HIS A 819 4.92 4.42 -9.09
C HIS A 819 3.90 3.40 -8.62
N TRP A 820 2.62 3.78 -8.72
CA TRP A 820 1.52 2.92 -8.32
C TRP A 820 0.80 2.32 -9.52
N HIS A 821 0.62 1.00 -9.47
CA HIS A 821 -0.15 0.24 -10.46
C HIS A 821 0.31 0.51 -11.90
N THR A 822 -0.62 0.97 -12.75
CA THR A 822 -0.40 1.31 -14.15
C THR A 822 0.15 2.73 -14.35
N GLY A 823 0.54 3.43 -13.27
CA GLY A 823 1.13 4.76 -13.32
C GLY A 823 0.15 5.91 -13.61
N SER A 824 -1.15 5.65 -13.79
CA SER A 824 -2.13 6.67 -14.20
C SER A 824 -2.17 7.89 -13.27
N MET A 825 -2.05 7.67 -11.96
CA MET A 825 -1.95 8.73 -10.94
C MET A 825 -0.51 9.20 -10.72
N THR A 826 0.42 8.27 -10.45
CA THR A 826 1.77 8.63 -9.96
C THR A 826 2.66 9.24 -11.02
N ARG A 827 2.45 8.91 -12.31
CA ARG A 827 3.16 9.56 -13.43
C ARG A 827 2.61 10.93 -13.80
N ARG A 828 1.53 11.33 -13.14
CA ARG A 828 0.96 12.69 -13.14
C ARG A 828 1.17 13.40 -11.80
N ALA A 829 1.96 12.80 -10.91
CA ALA A 829 2.37 13.43 -9.66
C ALA A 829 3.80 13.94 -9.81
N THR A 830 3.99 15.24 -9.62
CA THR A 830 5.22 15.95 -10.02
C THR A 830 6.47 15.32 -9.42
N VAL A 831 6.44 15.07 -8.10
CA VAL A 831 7.59 14.54 -7.37
C VAL A 831 7.89 13.09 -7.78
N LEU A 832 6.87 12.24 -7.87
CA LEU A 832 7.05 10.82 -8.11
C LEU A 832 7.61 10.54 -9.50
N ASP A 833 7.04 11.19 -10.52
CA ASP A 833 7.49 11.06 -11.91
C ASP A 833 8.89 11.66 -12.13
N SER A 834 9.28 12.67 -11.34
CA SER A 834 10.64 13.23 -11.43
C SER A 834 11.71 12.34 -10.80
N ILE A 835 11.35 11.53 -9.80
CA ILE A 835 12.30 10.59 -9.16
C ILE A 835 12.56 9.40 -10.10
N GLU A 836 11.52 8.89 -10.77
CA GLU A 836 11.63 7.70 -11.65
C GLU A 836 10.90 7.90 -12.98
N PRO A 837 11.42 8.75 -13.89
CA PRO A 837 10.70 9.16 -15.11
C PRO A 837 10.65 8.10 -16.20
N ASP A 838 11.74 7.32 -16.32
CA ASP A 838 12.04 6.49 -17.47
C ASP A 838 11.60 5.04 -17.31
N PRO A 839 11.19 4.37 -18.39
CA PRO A 839 10.82 2.98 -18.36
C PRO A 839 12.05 2.06 -18.34
N ILE A 840 12.18 1.27 -17.27
CA ILE A 840 13.39 0.50 -16.96
C ILE A 840 13.16 -1.02 -16.96
N ALA A 841 14.20 -1.75 -17.35
CA ALA A 841 14.35 -3.19 -17.17
C ALA A 841 15.56 -3.48 -16.28
N LEU A 842 15.32 -4.14 -15.14
CA LEU A 842 16.34 -4.49 -14.17
C LEU A 842 16.96 -5.84 -14.57
N ILE A 843 18.26 -5.81 -14.87
CA ILE A 843 19.02 -6.95 -15.38
C ILE A 843 20.25 -7.18 -14.51
N HIS A 844 20.55 -8.46 -14.25
CA HIS A 844 21.76 -8.84 -13.55
C HIS A 844 23.02 -8.31 -14.29
N PRO A 845 23.96 -7.62 -13.62
CA PRO A 845 25.09 -6.95 -14.28
C PRO A 845 25.91 -7.88 -15.20
N LEU A 846 26.15 -9.13 -14.78
CA LEU A 846 26.88 -10.10 -15.60
C LEU A 846 26.14 -10.53 -16.88
N ASP A 847 24.82 -10.56 -16.86
CA ASP A 847 24.04 -10.92 -18.05
C ASP A 847 23.99 -9.73 -19.02
N LEU A 848 23.88 -8.50 -18.50
CA LEU A 848 23.98 -7.28 -19.30
C LEU A 848 25.34 -7.17 -20.03
N VAL A 849 26.45 -7.44 -19.32
CA VAL A 849 27.80 -7.47 -19.90
C VAL A 849 27.95 -8.61 -20.91
N ALA A 850 27.41 -9.81 -20.63
CA ALA A 850 27.47 -10.94 -21.55
C ALA A 850 26.74 -10.66 -22.88
N MET A 851 25.73 -9.79 -22.87
CA MET A 851 25.03 -9.30 -24.08
C MET A 851 25.74 -8.12 -24.77
N GLY A 852 26.87 -7.64 -24.21
CA GLY A 852 27.61 -6.49 -24.74
C GLY A 852 27.02 -5.12 -24.39
N GLY A 853 26.13 -5.05 -23.39
CA GLY A 853 25.47 -3.81 -22.95
C GLY A 853 26.08 -3.17 -21.71
N LYS A 854 25.70 -1.92 -21.44
CA LYS A 854 26.00 -1.17 -20.21
C LYS A 854 24.72 -0.55 -19.63
N PRO A 855 24.71 -0.15 -18.34
CA PRO A 855 23.58 0.56 -17.75
C PRO A 855 23.21 1.80 -18.57
N GLY A 856 21.92 2.02 -18.78
CA GLY A 856 21.36 3.11 -19.59
C GLY A 856 21.21 2.79 -21.08
N ASP A 857 21.76 1.68 -21.58
CA ASP A 857 21.52 1.27 -22.97
C ASP A 857 20.05 0.86 -23.19
N LEU A 858 19.56 1.06 -24.41
CA LEU A 858 18.29 0.51 -24.84
C LEU A 858 18.40 -1.01 -25.07
N ILE A 859 17.37 -1.72 -24.64
CA ILE A 859 17.19 -3.15 -24.90
C ILE A 859 15.76 -3.42 -25.37
N THR A 860 15.61 -4.47 -26.17
CA THR A 860 14.31 -4.99 -26.59
C THR A 860 14.06 -6.33 -25.90
N LEU A 861 12.94 -6.43 -25.19
CA LEU A 861 12.40 -7.67 -24.63
C LEU A 861 11.35 -8.21 -25.60
N GLU A 862 11.45 -9.48 -25.96
CA GLU A 862 10.55 -10.15 -26.89
C GLU A 862 10.03 -11.46 -26.31
N SER A 863 8.72 -11.69 -26.46
CA SER A 863 8.04 -12.94 -26.13
C SER A 863 7.33 -13.49 -27.36
N ARG A 864 6.61 -14.60 -27.22
CA ARG A 864 5.74 -15.15 -28.28
C ARG A 864 4.61 -14.22 -28.71
N ARG A 865 4.27 -13.21 -27.89
CA ARG A 865 3.12 -12.30 -28.10
C ARG A 865 3.51 -10.91 -28.59
N GLY A 866 4.78 -10.53 -28.52
CA GLY A 866 5.20 -9.20 -28.93
C GLY A 866 6.55 -8.78 -28.40
N LYS A 867 6.85 -7.49 -28.52
CA LYS A 867 8.12 -6.89 -28.09
C LYS A 867 7.92 -5.51 -27.44
N VAL A 868 8.80 -5.18 -26.51
CA VAL A 868 8.83 -3.90 -25.78
C VAL A 868 10.29 -3.43 -25.65
N THR A 869 10.54 -2.15 -25.87
CA THR A 869 11.87 -1.53 -25.66
C THR A 869 11.91 -0.77 -24.34
N LEU A 870 12.99 -0.89 -23.58
CA LEU A 870 13.19 -0.26 -22.26
C LEU A 870 14.67 0.13 -22.09
N TYR A 871 14.98 0.96 -21.10
CA TYR A 871 16.36 1.21 -20.68
C TYR A 871 16.84 0.12 -19.71
N ALA A 872 18.05 -0.41 -19.92
CA ALA A 872 18.66 -1.37 -19.01
C ALA A 872 19.17 -0.69 -17.74
N ARG A 873 18.71 -1.15 -16.57
CA ARG A 873 19.27 -0.80 -15.26
C ARG A 873 19.97 -2.04 -14.70
N ALA A 874 21.26 -1.90 -14.39
CA ALA A 874 21.99 -2.98 -13.72
C ALA A 874 21.45 -3.15 -12.29
N ASP A 875 21.12 -4.39 -11.93
CA ASP A 875 20.52 -4.75 -10.65
C ASP A 875 20.95 -6.17 -10.26
N ASP A 876 21.83 -6.29 -9.27
CA ASP A 876 22.33 -7.58 -8.78
C ASP A 876 21.32 -8.30 -7.87
N SER A 877 20.19 -7.66 -7.53
CA SER A 877 19.08 -8.32 -6.86
C SER A 877 18.31 -9.28 -7.77
N SER A 878 18.36 -9.08 -9.08
CA SER A 878 17.70 -9.96 -10.06
C SER A 878 18.54 -11.21 -10.34
N PRO A 879 17.95 -12.43 -10.34
CA PRO A 879 18.72 -13.64 -10.61
C PRO A 879 19.20 -13.67 -12.06
N ARG A 880 20.31 -14.37 -12.29
CA ARG A 880 20.83 -14.60 -13.65
C ARG A 880 19.81 -15.38 -14.48
N GLY A 881 19.71 -15.06 -15.76
CA GLY A 881 18.72 -15.65 -16.67
C GLY A 881 17.31 -15.11 -16.50
N ALA A 882 17.12 -14.04 -15.71
CA ALA A 882 15.84 -13.36 -15.57
C ALA A 882 15.99 -11.83 -15.76
N VAL A 883 14.88 -11.19 -16.11
CA VAL A 883 14.73 -9.73 -16.12
C VAL A 883 13.53 -9.34 -15.28
N PHE A 884 13.66 -8.25 -14.54
CA PHE A 884 12.54 -7.66 -13.82
C PHE A 884 12.09 -6.35 -14.43
N VAL A 885 10.78 -6.17 -14.58
CA VAL A 885 10.21 -4.93 -15.15
C VAL A 885 9.02 -4.45 -14.32
N PRO A 886 9.04 -3.20 -13.80
CA PRO A 886 7.85 -2.55 -13.26
C PRO A 886 6.83 -2.28 -14.36
N PHE A 887 5.55 -2.56 -14.12
CA PHE A 887 4.50 -2.40 -15.14
C PHE A 887 3.75 -1.06 -15.09
N CYS A 888 4.39 0.01 -14.64
CA CYS A 888 3.79 1.35 -14.56
C CYS A 888 4.00 2.23 -15.81
N TYR A 889 4.68 1.70 -16.83
CA TYR A 889 5.08 2.44 -18.03
C TYR A 889 4.17 2.10 -19.22
N TYR A 890 3.40 3.07 -19.71
CA TYR A 890 2.45 2.85 -20.81
C TYR A 890 3.15 2.84 -22.17
N GLU A 891 4.14 3.70 -22.35
CA GLU A 891 5.06 3.79 -23.50
C GLU A 891 5.89 2.52 -23.67
N ALA A 892 5.97 1.70 -22.62
CA ALA A 892 6.63 0.41 -22.62
C ALA A 892 5.82 -0.64 -21.83
N ALA A 893 4.53 -0.78 -22.18
CA ALA A 893 3.58 -1.65 -21.51
C ALA A 893 4.01 -3.13 -21.53
N ILE A 894 4.63 -3.58 -20.43
CA ILE A 894 5.26 -4.91 -20.34
C ILE A 894 4.26 -6.07 -20.42
N ASN A 895 3.01 -5.84 -20.03
CA ASN A 895 1.96 -6.88 -20.09
C ASN A 895 1.61 -7.30 -21.53
N ARG A 896 2.08 -6.58 -22.55
CA ARG A 896 2.07 -7.04 -23.95
C ARG A 896 2.92 -8.30 -24.17
N LEU A 897 3.83 -8.62 -23.24
CA LEU A 897 4.66 -9.82 -23.28
C LEU A 897 4.13 -10.95 -22.42
N THR A 898 3.32 -10.66 -21.40
CA THR A 898 2.83 -11.66 -20.43
C THR A 898 1.84 -12.63 -21.05
N ASN A 899 1.75 -13.84 -20.50
CA ASN A 899 0.83 -14.88 -20.98
C ASN A 899 -0.49 -14.87 -20.18
N SER A 900 -1.58 -15.33 -20.80
CA SER A 900 -2.93 -15.35 -20.22
C SER A 900 -3.31 -16.69 -19.58
N ALA A 901 -2.36 -17.59 -19.32
CA ALA A 901 -2.65 -18.86 -18.67
C ALA A 901 -3.13 -18.63 -17.24
N LEU A 902 -4.19 -19.33 -16.85
CA LEU A 902 -4.90 -19.11 -15.59
C LEU A 902 -4.66 -20.24 -14.60
N ASP A 903 -4.53 -19.87 -13.32
CA ASP A 903 -4.71 -20.80 -12.21
C ASP A 903 -6.08 -21.50 -12.32
N PRO A 904 -6.15 -22.84 -12.19
CA PRO A 904 -7.37 -23.58 -12.46
C PRO A 904 -8.52 -23.26 -11.49
N PHE A 905 -8.21 -22.80 -10.27
CA PHE A 905 -9.17 -22.51 -9.21
C PHE A 905 -9.41 -21.00 -9.04
N GLY A 906 -8.33 -20.25 -8.80
CA GLY A 906 -8.32 -18.80 -8.59
C GLY A 906 -8.51 -17.98 -9.86
N LYS A 907 -8.40 -18.59 -11.05
CA LYS A 907 -8.54 -17.92 -12.36
C LYS A 907 -7.68 -16.66 -12.48
N ILE A 908 -6.51 -16.65 -11.82
CA ILE A 908 -5.53 -15.56 -11.88
C ILE A 908 -4.47 -15.89 -12.94
N PRO A 909 -3.98 -14.89 -13.71
CA PRO A 909 -2.97 -15.14 -14.72
C PRO A 909 -1.53 -15.19 -14.19
N GLU A 910 -0.67 -15.85 -14.97
CA GLU A 910 0.76 -16.06 -14.72
C GLU A 910 1.62 -14.81 -15.06
N PHE A 911 1.51 -13.75 -14.26
CA PHE A 911 2.30 -12.53 -14.47
C PHE A 911 3.76 -12.63 -14.06
N LYS A 912 4.09 -13.56 -13.15
CA LYS A 912 5.42 -13.65 -12.53
C LYS A 912 6.37 -14.58 -13.28
N TYR A 913 5.89 -15.19 -14.36
CA TYR A 913 6.68 -16.13 -15.14
C TYR A 913 6.29 -16.08 -16.61
N CYS A 914 7.23 -15.69 -17.47
CA CYS A 914 7.04 -15.66 -18.91
C CYS A 914 8.39 -15.83 -19.60
N ALA A 915 8.51 -16.76 -20.55
CA ALA A 915 9.73 -16.91 -21.33
C ALA A 915 9.90 -15.74 -22.30
N ILE A 916 11.10 -15.17 -22.35
CA ILE A 916 11.47 -14.07 -23.23
C ILE A 916 12.88 -14.22 -23.81
N ARG A 917 13.18 -13.41 -24.82
CA ARG A 917 14.52 -13.13 -25.33
C ARG A 917 14.83 -11.65 -25.14
N ILE A 918 16.11 -11.35 -24.88
CA ILE A 918 16.63 -9.97 -24.80
C ILE A 918 17.58 -9.73 -25.97
N SER A 919 17.46 -8.58 -26.62
CA SER A 919 18.43 -8.10 -27.61
C SER A 919 18.81 -6.65 -27.33
N MET A 920 20.06 -6.28 -27.58
CA MET A 920 20.52 -4.89 -27.47
C MET A 920 19.88 -4.00 -28.54
N GLY A 921 19.62 -2.74 -28.19
CA GLY A 921 19.00 -1.74 -29.06
C GLY A 921 17.47 -1.82 -29.12
N GLY A 922 16.89 -1.03 -30.01
CA GLY A 922 15.45 -0.87 -30.19
C GLY A 922 15.07 0.60 -30.42
N THR A 923 13.78 0.86 -30.63
CA THR A 923 13.25 2.22 -30.71
C THR A 923 13.01 2.75 -29.31
N ALA A 924 13.60 3.90 -28.98
CA ALA A 924 13.37 4.55 -27.69
C ALA A 924 11.85 4.74 -27.44
N PRO A 925 11.36 4.47 -26.22
CA PRO A 925 9.96 4.70 -25.89
C PRO A 925 9.58 6.16 -26.12
N VAL A 926 8.49 6.37 -26.85
CA VAL A 926 7.98 7.72 -27.14
C VAL A 926 7.21 8.21 -25.91
N GLN A 927 7.78 9.20 -25.21
CA GLN A 927 7.06 9.91 -24.16
C GLN A 927 6.03 10.82 -24.82
N THR A 928 4.76 10.70 -24.42
CA THR A 928 3.70 11.64 -24.83
C THR A 928 3.63 12.80 -23.83
N SER A 929 2.50 13.50 -23.80
CA SER A 929 2.24 14.66 -22.93
C SER A 929 2.29 14.40 -21.42
N TYR A 930 2.40 13.15 -20.93
CA TYR A 930 2.56 12.84 -19.50
C TYR A 930 3.61 11.75 -19.26
N GLY A 931 4.15 11.73 -18.05
CA GLY A 931 5.31 10.89 -17.71
C GLY A 931 6.64 11.53 -18.12
N GLY A 932 7.74 10.82 -17.87
CA GLY A 932 9.08 11.24 -18.31
C GLY A 932 9.67 12.41 -17.52
N GLY A 933 9.13 12.75 -16.34
CA GLY A 933 9.65 13.80 -15.46
C GLY A 933 9.29 15.22 -15.91
N GLN A 934 8.39 15.36 -16.89
CA GLN A 934 8.11 16.65 -17.55
C GLN A 934 7.39 17.65 -16.64
N ALA A 935 6.57 17.18 -15.69
CA ALA A 935 5.75 18.03 -14.84
C ALA A 935 6.57 19.02 -14.00
N LEU A 936 7.71 18.57 -13.44
CA LEU A 936 8.56 19.43 -12.60
C LEU A 936 9.29 20.47 -13.46
N ILE A 937 9.81 20.06 -14.63
CA ILE A 937 10.49 20.95 -15.58
C ILE A 937 9.55 22.08 -16.01
N ASN A 938 8.30 21.73 -16.36
CA ASN A 938 7.29 22.71 -16.79
C ASN A 938 6.95 23.71 -15.67
N LEU A 939 6.82 23.23 -14.43
CA LEU A 939 6.59 24.10 -13.26
C LEU A 939 7.75 25.06 -13.04
N THR A 940 9.00 24.57 -13.06
CA THR A 940 10.20 25.41 -12.90
C THR A 940 10.29 26.49 -13.97
N ASN A 941 10.02 26.14 -15.23
CA ASN A 941 10.01 27.09 -16.34
C ASN A 941 8.90 28.15 -16.19
N SER A 942 7.72 27.76 -15.72
CA SER A 942 6.60 28.69 -15.49
C SER A 942 6.87 29.69 -14.36
N MET A 943 7.52 29.26 -13.28
CA MET A 943 7.90 30.14 -12.17
C MET A 943 8.99 31.12 -12.59
N ALA A 944 9.96 30.67 -13.39
CA ALA A 944 11.00 31.55 -13.94
C ALA A 944 10.43 32.61 -14.89
N ALA A 945 9.39 32.27 -15.65
CA ALA A 945 8.71 33.20 -16.54
C ALA A 945 7.80 34.21 -15.81
N ALA A 946 7.25 33.86 -14.64
CA ALA A 946 6.43 34.76 -13.83
C ALA A 946 7.24 35.77 -12.99
N ASN A 947 8.53 35.49 -12.78
CA ASN A 947 9.47 36.34 -12.04
C ASN A 947 10.31 37.26 -12.96
N ASN A 948 10.12 37.18 -14.27
CA ASN A 948 10.67 38.09 -15.29
C ASN A 948 9.54 38.95 -15.86
#